data_AF-A0A5C7MWM4-F1
#
_entry.id   AF-A0A5C7MWM4-F1
#
_cell.length_a   1.000
_cell.length_b   1.000
_cell.length_c   1.000
_cell.angle_alpha   90.00
_cell.angle_beta   90.00
_cell.angle_gamma   90.00
#
_symmetry.space_group_name_H-M   'P 1'
#
loop_
_entity.id
_entity.type
_entity.pdbx_description
1 polymer ?
#
loop_
_entity_poly.entity_id
_entity_poly.type
_entity_poly.pdbx_seq_one_letter_code
_entity_poly.pdbx_strand_id
1 'polypeptide(L)'
;MSETPDSAIGNLADLEEGQITLSRFIVQHDGGLYVQRSQLEAARDFHDFVDRVFGSGLYFRALDYGRFLELVYGESPVSQQPGDDEVFVAADITTFRPERQALYKGLRISKGEAAYMFAPLYEELAGDAAAESGRRSGETRVRLDRDEFIAAAWLNGVRYGIDVVVVEEGLAVDKATLRVVARSRPFVAGKDAEIIEQAKGLHRNNAPRRLLSGRVDLRQFETRYPQVTAGVRLVKKAPRAPGIDGRDISGEVLPAPTPKDIDLDGIAGPGTRVSHDKDGEFLVAATSGFLQIDIRSHQFSIGDKIISHEGVSSRTTGDLALTGEVYEQHGEIQEKRIVKCRSITAYADVFGNIVSAGGTVLLKSNLIGGSASNDAGDIVVEGVASAARLVAPRGCVTVRRAENCVIIAGQAIIEQATHCDIVADELSLDLGNACAVAAKAIHVRQSRSRGEVDSVLRLLLPDLSSFATRISTLEQKQKALKATSSEHQRKIDALRAEKEVASYLALAGKLRRQELTLRPDQEVAWRRLSAQLAPTLRTLSQLGETVKEIDEETSALEAEIADLAASREAACGALKCTVDTIVGETRISTLLVRLGETPLASLPLKELKARLRRSDGASKLLFAGARGSFAWAYSTTPDEGDAPS
;
A
#
# COMPACT_ATOMS: atom_id res chain seq x y z
N MET A 1 55.80 69.51 -3.46
CA MET A 1 55.95 68.79 -4.74
C MET A 1 55.79 67.33 -4.41
N SER A 2 54.70 66.71 -4.84
CA SER A 2 54.43 65.30 -4.58
C SER A 2 55.37 64.48 -5.45
N GLU A 3 56.49 64.03 -4.88
CA GLU A 3 57.27 62.94 -5.44
C GLU A 3 56.29 61.78 -5.66
N THR A 4 56.00 61.53 -6.94
CA THR A 4 55.29 60.31 -7.30
C THR A 4 56.35 59.22 -7.16
N PRO A 5 56.14 58.21 -6.30
CA PRO A 5 57.09 57.13 -6.17
C PRO A 5 57.30 56.46 -7.52
N ASP A 6 58.55 56.15 -7.86
CA ASP A 6 58.91 55.53 -9.13
C ASP A 6 58.15 54.20 -9.31
N SER A 7 57.62 53.97 -10.51
CA SER A 7 56.95 52.72 -10.87
C SER A 7 57.93 51.56 -10.81
N ALA A 8 57.54 50.46 -10.16
CA ALA A 8 58.37 49.27 -10.00
C ALA A 8 58.14 48.23 -11.12
N ILE A 9 57.52 48.63 -12.24
CA ILE A 9 57.24 47.77 -13.37
C ILE A 9 58.45 47.77 -14.33
N GLY A 10 59.14 46.64 -14.41
CA GLY A 10 60.30 46.45 -15.27
C GLY A 10 59.96 45.78 -16.60
N ASN A 11 60.70 46.10 -17.66
CA ASN A 11 60.57 45.44 -18.96
C ASN A 11 61.36 44.13 -18.97
N LEU A 12 60.86 43.09 -19.66
CA LEU A 12 61.39 41.72 -19.59
C LEU A 12 62.85 41.57 -20.04
N ALA A 13 63.39 42.58 -20.74
CA ALA A 13 64.75 42.63 -21.25
C ALA A 13 65.77 43.25 -20.28
N ASP A 14 65.33 44.13 -19.36
CA ASP A 14 66.20 44.94 -18.49
C ASP A 14 65.55 45.09 -17.09
N LEU A 15 65.60 44.03 -16.27
CA LEU A 15 65.08 44.07 -14.90
C LEU A 15 66.14 44.62 -13.93
N GLU A 16 65.84 45.73 -13.26
CA GLU A 16 66.62 46.25 -12.15
C GLU A 16 66.20 45.63 -10.80
N GLU A 17 67.10 45.68 -9.80
CA GLU A 17 66.88 45.11 -8.48
C GLU A 17 65.71 45.82 -7.76
N GLY A 18 64.58 45.12 -7.58
CA GLY A 18 63.35 45.68 -7.00
C GLY A 18 62.18 45.86 -7.99
N GLN A 19 62.34 45.53 -9.26
CA GLN A 19 61.27 45.57 -10.27
C GLN A 19 60.58 44.20 -10.48
N ILE A 20 59.29 44.22 -10.86
CA ILE A 20 58.53 43.01 -11.22
C ILE A 20 58.19 43.00 -12.72
N THR A 21 58.27 41.82 -13.33
CA THR A 21 57.68 41.54 -14.64
C THR A 21 56.16 41.35 -14.53
N LEU A 22 55.40 42.09 -15.33
CA LEU A 22 53.96 41.83 -15.47
C LEU A 22 53.73 40.43 -16.06
N SER A 23 52.75 39.72 -15.50
CA SER A 23 52.31 38.44 -16.06
C SER A 23 51.45 38.68 -17.29
N ARG A 24 51.39 37.70 -18.21
CA ARG A 24 50.64 37.79 -19.50
C ARG A 24 49.21 38.33 -19.38
N PHE A 25 48.54 38.05 -18.26
CA PHE A 25 47.16 38.43 -18.00
C PHE A 25 46.99 39.86 -17.43
N ILE A 26 48.06 40.62 -17.21
CA ILE A 26 48.01 42.01 -16.72
C ILE A 26 48.47 42.94 -17.82
N VAL A 27 47.62 43.91 -18.16
CA VAL A 27 47.90 44.93 -19.17
C VAL A 27 47.97 46.29 -18.49
N GLN A 28 49.05 47.02 -18.78
CA GLN A 28 49.22 48.40 -18.35
C GLN A 28 48.73 49.33 -19.46
N HIS A 29 47.76 50.17 -19.15
CA HIS A 29 47.28 51.25 -20.01
C HIS A 29 47.61 52.61 -19.37
N ASP A 30 47.51 53.70 -20.14
CA ASP A 30 47.76 55.07 -19.64
C ASP A 30 46.85 55.47 -18.44
N GLY A 31 45.76 54.74 -18.22
CA GLY A 31 44.83 54.91 -17.09
C GLY A 31 45.05 53.97 -15.89
N GLY A 32 46.00 53.02 -15.96
CA GLY A 32 46.35 52.11 -14.87
C GLY A 32 46.51 50.63 -15.28
N LEU A 33 46.44 49.74 -14.29
CA LEU A 33 46.61 48.30 -14.42
C LEU A 33 45.27 47.58 -14.54
N TYR A 34 45.14 46.80 -15.61
CA TYR A 34 43.96 46.03 -15.96
C TYR A 34 44.30 44.54 -16.02
N VAL A 35 43.37 43.69 -15.61
CA VAL A 35 43.49 42.22 -15.70
C VAL A 35 42.57 41.72 -16.80
N GLN A 36 43.14 40.99 -17.77
CA GLN A 36 42.40 40.32 -18.83
C GLN A 36 41.90 38.96 -18.36
N ARG A 37 40.57 38.81 -18.26
CA ARG A 37 39.93 37.59 -17.74
C ARG A 37 40.13 36.40 -18.68
N SER A 38 40.13 36.62 -19.99
CA SER A 38 40.37 35.58 -21.00
C SER A 38 41.74 34.88 -20.92
N GLN A 39 42.74 35.53 -20.30
CA GLN A 39 44.11 35.01 -20.22
C GLN A 39 44.45 34.33 -18.88
N LEU A 40 43.50 34.27 -17.94
CA LEU A 40 43.66 33.53 -16.69
C LEU A 40 43.43 32.04 -16.96
N GLU A 41 44.49 31.23 -16.95
CA GLU A 41 44.41 29.79 -17.22
C GLU A 41 43.97 29.01 -15.97
N ALA A 42 44.31 29.47 -14.77
CA ALA A 42 43.85 28.93 -13.50
C ALA A 42 43.35 30.02 -12.53
N ALA A 43 42.33 29.68 -11.73
CA ALA A 43 41.73 30.59 -10.73
C ALA A 43 42.71 31.08 -9.65
N ARG A 44 43.89 30.45 -9.51
CA ARG A 44 44.93 30.85 -8.55
C ARG A 44 46.04 31.70 -9.15
N ASP A 45 46.10 31.86 -10.47
CA ASP A 45 47.19 32.59 -11.15
C ASP A 45 47.29 34.04 -10.66
N PHE A 46 46.14 34.69 -10.45
CA PHE A 46 46.08 36.04 -9.93
C PHE A 46 46.47 36.11 -8.45
N HIS A 47 46.00 35.16 -7.63
CA HIS A 47 46.39 35.08 -6.21
C HIS A 47 47.91 34.90 -6.04
N ASP A 48 48.52 34.02 -6.83
CA ASP A 48 49.97 33.76 -6.76
C ASP A 48 50.79 34.96 -7.24
N PHE A 49 50.25 35.72 -8.21
CA PHE A 49 50.85 37.00 -8.61
C PHE A 49 50.79 38.04 -7.49
N VAL A 50 49.64 38.17 -6.82
CA VAL A 50 49.47 39.09 -5.68
C VAL A 50 50.41 38.74 -4.53
N ASP A 51 50.53 37.45 -4.19
CA ASP A 51 51.47 36.97 -3.18
C ASP A 51 52.92 37.31 -3.55
N ARG A 52 53.29 37.23 -4.84
CA ARG A 52 54.61 37.63 -5.34
C ARG A 52 54.85 39.13 -5.23
N VAL A 53 53.86 39.95 -5.60
CA VAL A 53 53.96 41.42 -5.54
C VAL A 53 54.17 41.87 -4.10
N PHE A 54 53.30 41.49 -3.18
CA PHE A 54 53.45 41.87 -1.77
C PHE A 54 54.69 41.23 -1.14
N GLY A 55 55.00 39.97 -1.47
CA GLY A 55 56.16 39.26 -0.94
C GLY A 55 57.51 39.85 -1.35
N SER A 56 57.58 40.49 -2.52
CA SER A 56 58.76 41.23 -2.99
C SER A 56 58.90 42.64 -2.39
N GLY A 57 57.98 43.04 -1.50
CA GLY A 57 57.96 44.38 -0.93
C GLY A 57 57.46 45.44 -1.89
N LEU A 58 56.50 45.11 -2.76
CA LEU A 58 55.77 46.08 -3.60
C LEU A 58 54.32 46.20 -3.14
N TYR A 59 53.63 47.26 -3.54
CA TYR A 59 52.20 47.44 -3.30
C TYR A 59 51.49 48.09 -4.48
N PHE A 60 50.17 47.88 -4.56
CA PHE A 60 49.32 48.46 -5.60
C PHE A 60 48.81 49.84 -5.19
N ARG A 61 49.04 50.86 -6.02
CA ARG A 61 48.59 52.23 -5.77
C ARG A 61 47.18 52.46 -6.31
N ALA A 62 46.35 53.17 -5.56
CA ALA A 62 44.94 53.42 -5.83
C ALA A 62 44.15 52.13 -6.14
N LEU A 63 44.28 51.13 -5.28
CA LEU A 63 43.67 49.82 -5.47
C LEU A 63 42.14 49.89 -5.34
N ASP A 64 41.42 49.30 -6.30
CA ASP A 64 39.99 48.98 -6.13
C ASP A 64 39.86 47.65 -5.40
N TYR A 65 39.74 47.72 -4.07
CA TYR A 65 39.71 46.56 -3.20
C TYR A 65 38.54 45.60 -3.51
N GLY A 66 37.40 46.11 -3.98
CA GLY A 66 36.23 45.28 -4.31
C GLY A 66 36.48 44.40 -5.53
N ARG A 67 36.98 45.00 -6.62
CA ARG A 67 37.35 44.27 -7.85
C ARG A 67 38.57 43.38 -7.65
N PHE A 68 39.52 43.82 -6.82
CA PHE A 68 40.67 43.03 -6.40
C PHE A 68 40.24 41.74 -5.71
N LEU A 69 39.34 41.78 -4.72
CA LEU A 69 38.83 40.59 -4.06
C LEU A 69 38.04 39.67 -5.01
N GLU A 70 37.27 40.23 -5.94
CA GLU A 70 36.56 39.45 -6.98
C GLU A 70 37.54 38.65 -7.84
N LEU A 71 38.66 39.25 -8.27
CA LEU A 71 39.66 38.59 -9.09
C LEU A 71 40.49 37.55 -8.31
N VAL A 72 40.78 37.78 -7.03
CA VAL A 72 41.52 36.84 -6.18
C VAL A 72 40.67 35.63 -5.80
N TYR A 73 39.39 35.83 -5.48
CA TYR A 73 38.55 34.81 -4.83
C TYR A 73 37.34 34.35 -5.65
N GLY A 74 37.06 34.99 -6.79
CA GLY A 74 35.97 34.64 -7.71
C GLY A 74 34.57 34.97 -7.19
N GLU A 75 34.46 35.86 -6.18
CA GLU A 75 33.19 36.19 -5.51
C GLU A 75 32.57 37.45 -6.12
N SER A 76 31.38 37.34 -6.72
CA SER A 76 30.69 38.48 -7.34
C SER A 76 29.61 39.05 -6.43
N PRO A 77 29.58 40.38 -6.15
CA PRO A 77 28.42 41.04 -5.57
C PRO A 77 27.70 42.00 -6.52
N VAL A 78 28.18 42.27 -7.75
CA VAL A 78 27.60 43.32 -8.60
C VAL A 78 27.49 42.91 -10.07
N SER A 79 26.25 42.87 -10.57
CA SER A 79 25.79 42.93 -11.96
C SER A 79 26.82 42.65 -13.07
N GLN A 80 26.71 41.47 -13.67
CA GLN A 80 27.38 41.11 -14.91
C GLN A 80 26.92 42.03 -16.04
N GLN A 81 27.77 42.95 -16.49
CA GLN A 81 27.65 43.49 -17.84
C GLN A 81 28.48 42.59 -18.79
N PRO A 82 27.87 41.92 -19.76
CA PRO A 82 28.61 41.15 -20.76
C PRO A 82 29.34 42.13 -21.68
N GLY A 83 30.66 42.25 -21.53
CA GLY A 83 31.46 43.09 -22.44
C GLY A 83 32.87 43.47 -21.99
N ASP A 84 33.13 43.59 -20.68
CA ASP A 84 34.47 43.98 -20.20
C ASP A 84 35.32 42.74 -19.91
N ASP A 85 36.15 42.35 -20.88
CA ASP A 85 37.20 41.35 -20.72
C ASP A 85 38.37 41.88 -19.85
N GLU A 86 38.44 43.19 -19.67
CA GLU A 86 39.46 43.90 -18.90
C GLU A 86 38.88 44.51 -17.62
N VAL A 87 39.44 44.14 -16.47
CA VAL A 87 39.03 44.68 -15.16
C VAL A 87 40.13 45.58 -14.60
N PHE A 88 39.80 46.84 -14.35
CA PHE A 88 40.69 47.77 -13.65
C PHE A 88 40.95 47.29 -12.21
N VAL A 89 42.22 47.23 -11.81
CA VAL A 89 42.65 46.80 -10.46
C VAL A 89 43.29 47.93 -9.69
N ALA A 90 44.29 48.60 -10.25
CA ALA A 90 45.08 49.62 -9.57
C ALA A 90 45.65 50.64 -10.57
N ALA A 91 46.12 51.79 -10.10
CA ALA A 91 46.77 52.78 -10.96
C ALA A 91 48.22 52.38 -11.32
N ASP A 92 48.98 51.81 -10.39
CA ASP A 92 50.39 51.40 -10.61
C ASP A 92 50.88 50.42 -9.52
N ILE A 93 52.06 49.81 -9.68
CA ILE A 93 52.77 49.05 -8.65
C ILE A 93 54.04 49.80 -8.25
N THR A 94 54.21 50.05 -6.96
CA THR A 94 55.32 50.86 -6.41
C THR A 94 56.07 50.16 -5.29
N THR A 95 57.32 50.55 -5.04
CA THR A 95 58.17 49.95 -4.00
C THR A 95 57.69 50.29 -2.60
N PHE A 96 57.44 49.26 -1.78
CA PHE A 96 57.13 49.41 -0.36
C PHE A 96 58.43 49.45 0.45
N ARG A 97 58.96 50.66 0.68
CA ARG A 97 60.24 50.85 1.40
C ARG A 97 60.19 50.23 2.81
N PRO A 98 61.26 49.55 3.27
CA PRO A 98 61.28 48.86 4.56
C PRO A 98 61.09 49.82 5.75
N GLU A 99 61.57 51.06 5.63
CA GLU A 99 61.36 52.13 6.61
C GLU A 99 59.87 52.43 6.82
N ARG A 100 59.06 52.39 5.75
CA ARG A 100 57.61 52.59 5.82
C ARG A 100 56.89 51.34 6.30
N GLN A 101 57.35 50.15 5.93
CA GLN A 101 56.79 48.88 6.42
C GLN A 101 56.86 48.80 7.96
N ALA A 102 57.96 49.26 8.56
CA ALA A 102 58.15 49.27 10.02
C ALA A 102 57.15 50.17 10.78
N LEU A 103 56.49 51.11 10.09
CA LEU A 103 55.48 51.99 10.68
C LEU A 103 54.13 51.29 10.90
N TYR A 104 53.88 50.19 10.18
CA TYR A 104 52.65 49.39 10.30
C TYR A 104 52.81 48.36 11.42
N LYS A 105 51.98 48.47 12.46
CA LYS A 105 52.01 47.54 13.60
C LYS A 105 51.34 46.20 13.25
N GLY A 106 51.66 45.13 13.98
CA GLY A 106 50.98 43.85 13.81
C GLY A 106 49.48 43.93 14.11
N LEU A 107 48.66 43.25 13.30
CA LEU A 107 47.22 43.13 13.51
C LEU A 107 46.92 42.11 14.61
N ARG A 108 45.94 42.43 15.48
CA ARG A 108 45.43 41.49 16.49
C ARG A 108 44.29 40.68 15.89
N ILE A 109 44.53 39.40 15.65
CA ILE A 109 43.56 38.46 15.09
C ILE A 109 42.85 37.73 16.23
N SER A 110 41.52 37.82 16.29
CA SER A 110 40.73 37.04 17.24
C SER A 110 39.37 36.68 16.66
N LYS A 111 38.99 35.39 16.74
CA LYS A 111 37.64 34.87 16.42
C LYS A 111 37.08 35.36 15.07
N GLY A 112 37.87 35.31 14.01
CA GLY A 112 37.43 35.70 12.65
C GLY A 112 37.31 37.22 12.44
N GLU A 113 37.87 38.03 13.34
CA GLU A 113 38.02 39.48 13.20
C GLU A 113 39.50 39.88 13.34
N ALA A 114 39.94 40.85 12.55
CA ALA A 114 41.25 41.47 12.69
C ALA A 114 41.08 42.90 13.19
N ALA A 115 41.73 43.23 14.30
CA ALA A 115 41.74 44.56 14.87
C ALA A 115 43.12 45.22 14.74
N TYR A 116 43.13 46.49 14.36
CA TYR A 116 44.33 47.31 14.22
C TYR A 116 44.29 48.51 15.17
N MET A 117 45.45 48.85 15.73
CA MET A 117 45.62 49.99 16.63
C MET A 117 46.15 51.18 15.83
N PHE A 118 45.26 52.10 15.49
CA PHE A 118 45.62 53.37 14.87
C PHE A 118 46.19 54.30 15.94
N ALA A 119 47.37 54.86 15.71
CA ALA A 119 48.00 55.85 16.57
C ALA A 119 48.77 56.88 15.73
N PRO A 120 48.78 58.17 16.09
CA PRO A 120 49.54 59.17 15.36
C PRO A 120 51.04 58.90 15.47
N LEU A 121 51.75 58.97 14.34
CA LEU A 121 53.21 58.83 14.26
C LEU A 121 53.83 60.17 13.86
N TYR A 122 54.95 60.49 14.50
CA TYR A 122 55.71 61.73 14.27
C TYR A 122 57.15 61.35 13.93
N GLU A 123 57.72 61.99 12.92
CA GLU A 123 59.12 61.83 12.53
C GLU A 123 59.92 63.05 12.98
N GLU A 124 61.05 62.80 13.63
CA GLU A 124 62.02 63.84 14.02
C GLU A 124 62.99 64.08 12.86
N LEU A 125 63.01 65.29 12.31
CA LEU A 125 64.02 65.68 11.32
C LEU A 125 65.39 65.78 12.00
N ALA A 126 66.26 64.79 11.75
CA ALA A 126 67.69 64.91 12.03
C ALA A 126 68.34 65.74 10.91
N GLY A 127 68.67 67.00 11.20
CA GLY A 127 69.43 67.85 10.30
C GLY A 127 70.35 68.81 11.07
N ASP A 128 71.66 68.69 10.84
CA ASP A 128 72.76 69.49 11.39
C ASP A 128 72.75 70.99 10.96
N ALA A 129 71.58 71.59 10.74
CA ALA A 129 71.41 72.99 10.36
C ALA A 129 70.59 73.80 11.38
N ALA A 130 70.43 73.30 12.62
CA ALA A 130 69.65 73.95 13.69
C ALA A 130 70.52 74.55 14.81
N ALA A 131 71.74 74.99 14.53
CA ALA A 131 72.61 75.58 15.56
C ALA A 131 72.51 77.11 15.73
N GLU A 132 71.74 77.86 14.91
CA GLU A 132 71.72 79.35 15.05
C GLU A 132 70.34 80.03 15.07
N SER A 133 69.24 79.30 15.22
CA SER A 133 67.98 79.95 15.63
C SER A 133 67.14 79.02 16.50
N GLY A 134 66.79 79.48 17.71
CA GLY A 134 66.10 78.70 18.74
C GLY A 134 64.65 78.31 18.43
N ARG A 135 64.38 77.66 17.29
CA ARG A 135 63.12 76.98 16.98
C ARG A 135 63.26 75.49 17.28
N ARG A 136 62.42 75.02 18.21
CA ARG A 136 62.27 73.61 18.59
C ARG A 136 61.94 72.78 17.35
N SER A 137 62.53 71.59 17.31
CA SER A 137 62.36 70.50 16.35
C SER A 137 60.95 70.45 15.77
N GLY A 138 60.83 70.61 14.45
CA GLY A 138 59.56 70.44 13.76
C GLY A 138 59.25 68.95 13.62
N GLU A 139 58.50 68.39 14.55
CA GLU A 139 57.89 67.06 14.38
C GLU A 139 56.89 67.13 13.22
N THR A 140 57.16 66.43 12.13
CA THR A 140 56.20 66.31 11.02
C THR A 140 55.39 65.04 11.22
N ARG A 141 54.07 65.15 11.17
CA ARG A 141 53.17 63.99 11.29
C ARG A 141 53.32 63.09 10.06
N VAL A 142 53.62 61.83 10.28
CA VAL A 142 53.68 60.82 9.23
C VAL A 142 52.26 60.39 8.88
N ARG A 143 51.89 60.51 7.60
CA ARG A 143 50.62 59.99 7.06
C ARG A 143 50.85 58.61 6.46
N LEU A 144 50.14 57.62 7.00
CA LEU A 144 50.09 56.27 6.46
C LEU A 144 49.11 56.22 5.29
N ASP A 145 49.39 55.37 4.32
CA ASP A 145 48.52 55.15 3.15
C ASP A 145 47.63 53.91 3.34
N ARG A 146 46.44 53.94 2.74
CA ARG A 146 45.47 52.83 2.74
C ARG A 146 45.99 51.64 1.93
N ASP A 147 46.69 51.91 0.84
CA ASP A 147 47.15 50.88 -0.08
C ASP A 147 48.37 50.14 0.50
N GLU A 148 49.26 50.87 1.16
CA GLU A 148 50.34 50.33 1.99
C GLU A 148 49.80 49.52 3.18
N PHE A 149 48.68 49.94 3.77
CA PHE A 149 48.00 49.17 4.82
C PHE A 149 47.49 47.83 4.31
N ILE A 150 46.90 47.78 3.10
CA ILE A 150 46.41 46.53 2.50
C ILE A 150 47.58 45.58 2.24
N ALA A 151 48.70 46.07 1.72
CA ALA A 151 49.93 45.28 1.55
C ALA A 151 50.49 44.76 2.88
N ALA A 152 50.56 45.61 3.90
CA ALA A 152 51.01 45.21 5.23
C ALA A 152 50.05 44.21 5.89
N ALA A 153 48.73 44.39 5.73
CA ALA A 153 47.72 43.46 6.23
C ALA A 153 47.83 42.10 5.55
N TRP A 154 48.07 42.08 4.24
CA TRP A 154 48.29 40.86 3.46
C TRP A 154 49.51 40.07 3.95
N LEU A 155 50.63 40.76 4.20
CA LEU A 155 51.85 40.17 4.77
C LEU A 155 51.66 39.65 6.21
N ASN A 156 50.75 40.26 6.97
CA ASN A 156 50.38 39.82 8.32
C ASN A 156 49.28 38.72 8.32
N GLY A 157 48.92 38.17 7.17
CA GLY A 157 47.97 37.06 7.05
C GLY A 157 46.50 37.45 6.99
N VAL A 158 46.18 38.74 6.86
CA VAL A 158 44.81 39.23 6.65
C VAL A 158 44.62 39.55 5.16
N ARG A 159 44.03 38.61 4.43
CA ARG A 159 43.88 38.64 2.97
C ARG A 159 42.43 38.80 2.50
N TYR A 160 41.46 38.80 3.42
CA TYR A 160 40.04 38.91 3.09
C TYR A 160 39.26 39.78 4.09
N GLY A 161 38.23 40.47 3.57
CA GLY A 161 37.23 41.15 4.38
C GLY A 161 37.67 42.46 5.03
N ILE A 162 38.70 43.14 4.48
CA ILE A 162 39.16 44.44 4.98
C ILE A 162 38.13 45.52 4.66
N ASP A 163 37.68 46.25 5.67
CA ASP A 163 36.79 47.40 5.51
C ASP A 163 37.64 48.66 5.25
N VAL A 164 37.78 49.01 3.96
CA VAL A 164 38.60 50.14 3.49
C VAL A 164 38.14 51.47 4.11
N VAL A 165 36.84 51.64 4.33
CA VAL A 165 36.29 52.87 4.93
C VAL A 165 36.74 53.00 6.38
N VAL A 166 36.69 51.91 7.14
CA VAL A 166 37.14 51.90 8.55
C VAL A 166 38.64 52.14 8.66
N VAL A 167 39.43 51.65 7.68
CA VAL A 167 40.87 51.92 7.61
C VAL A 167 41.14 53.39 7.34
N GLU A 168 40.49 53.99 6.33
CA GLU A 168 40.65 55.42 6.02
C GLU A 168 40.25 56.32 7.19
N GLU A 169 39.11 56.03 7.83
CA GLU A 169 38.69 56.73 9.03
C GLU A 169 39.69 56.58 10.17
N GLY A 170 40.21 55.36 10.37
CA GLY A 170 41.20 55.04 11.41
C GLY A 170 42.51 55.79 11.22
N LEU A 171 42.99 55.87 9.97
CA LEU A 171 44.21 56.61 9.60
C LEU A 171 44.06 58.12 9.80
N ALA A 172 42.84 58.66 9.69
CA ALA A 172 42.54 60.07 9.92
C ALA A 172 42.44 60.46 11.42
N VAL A 173 42.33 59.51 12.35
CA VAL A 173 42.14 59.81 13.79
C VAL A 173 43.45 60.24 14.46
N ASP A 174 43.39 61.33 15.22
CA ASP A 174 44.55 61.89 15.97
C ASP A 174 44.76 61.25 17.35
N LYS A 175 44.02 60.19 17.67
CA LYS A 175 44.02 59.51 18.96
C LYS A 175 44.22 58.01 18.77
N ALA A 176 44.94 57.41 19.71
CA ALA A 176 45.14 55.97 19.75
C ALA A 176 43.78 55.26 19.86
N THR A 177 43.34 54.59 18.81
CA THR A 177 42.05 53.87 18.78
C THR A 177 42.22 52.48 18.17
N LEU A 178 41.65 51.48 18.84
CA LEU A 178 41.57 50.11 18.34
C LEU A 178 40.29 49.99 17.52
N ARG A 179 40.38 49.58 16.25
CA ARG A 179 39.22 49.31 15.40
C ARG A 179 39.34 47.94 14.75
N VAL A 180 38.20 47.29 14.54
CA VAL A 180 38.12 46.06 13.74
C VAL A 180 38.19 46.47 12.27
N VAL A 181 39.25 46.06 11.60
CA VAL A 181 39.57 46.44 10.21
C VAL A 181 39.24 45.34 9.21
N ALA A 182 39.12 44.09 9.64
CA ALA A 182 38.67 43.01 8.76
C ALA A 182 37.75 42.03 9.47
N ARG A 183 36.80 41.45 8.72
CA ARG A 183 35.86 40.43 9.20
C ARG A 183 35.79 39.25 8.24
N SER A 184 35.83 38.04 8.80
CA SER A 184 35.52 36.81 8.08
C SER A 184 34.05 36.79 7.62
N ARG A 185 33.78 36.04 6.55
CA ARG A 185 32.40 35.70 6.15
C ARG A 185 32.05 34.35 6.77
N PRO A 186 31.10 34.26 7.72
CA PRO A 186 30.67 32.97 8.25
C PRO A 186 30.00 32.12 7.15
N PHE A 187 30.08 30.80 7.28
CA PHE A 187 29.36 29.89 6.39
C PHE A 187 27.85 29.90 6.70
N VAL A 188 27.04 29.56 5.70
CA VAL A 188 25.60 29.32 5.85
C VAL A 188 25.37 27.83 5.76
N ALA A 189 24.88 27.21 6.83
CA ALA A 189 24.56 25.80 6.84
C ALA A 189 23.47 25.48 5.80
N GLY A 190 23.65 24.36 5.08
CA GLY A 190 22.63 23.85 4.18
C GLY A 190 21.44 23.26 4.94
N LYS A 191 20.45 22.77 4.20
CA LYS A 191 19.30 22.07 4.78
C LYS A 191 19.45 20.57 4.57
N ASP A 192 19.28 19.80 5.64
CA ASP A 192 19.23 18.35 5.59
C ASP A 192 18.05 17.86 4.72
N ALA A 193 18.14 16.64 4.21
CA ALA A 193 17.01 16.00 3.55
C ALA A 193 15.88 15.74 4.55
N GLU A 194 14.63 15.94 4.13
CA GLU A 194 13.45 15.78 5.00
C GLU A 194 12.47 14.75 4.40
N ILE A 195 11.72 14.08 5.27
CA ILE A 195 10.65 13.15 4.87
C ILE A 195 9.31 13.88 5.06
N ILE A 196 8.57 14.04 3.97
CA ILE A 196 7.26 14.69 3.96
C ILE A 196 6.17 13.62 3.82
N GLU A 197 5.27 13.55 4.79
CA GLU A 197 4.12 12.64 4.77
C GLU A 197 3.10 13.04 3.70
N GLN A 198 2.67 12.07 2.89
CA GLN A 198 1.72 12.29 1.79
C GLN A 198 0.34 11.70 2.09
N ALA A 199 0.28 10.54 2.75
CA ALA A 199 -0.99 9.94 3.12
C ALA A 199 -1.52 10.48 4.47
N LYS A 200 -2.84 10.46 4.64
CA LYS A 200 -3.49 10.78 5.92
C LYS A 200 -3.61 9.51 6.76
N GLY A 201 -3.38 9.61 8.07
CA GLY A 201 -3.53 8.46 8.97
C GLY A 201 -2.37 7.46 8.92
N LEU A 202 -1.15 7.89 8.56
CA LEU A 202 0.06 7.08 8.79
C LEU A 202 0.27 6.80 10.28
N HIS A 203 -0.19 7.70 11.13
CA HIS A 203 0.00 7.63 12.57
C HIS A 203 -1.19 7.05 13.28
N ARG A 204 -0.89 6.36 14.37
CA ARG A 204 -1.92 5.98 15.34
C ARG A 204 -2.54 7.24 15.94
N ASN A 205 -3.84 7.37 15.75
CA ASN A 205 -4.66 8.43 16.31
C ASN A 205 -5.81 7.83 17.11
N ASN A 206 -5.72 7.96 18.44
CA ASN A 206 -6.74 7.51 19.38
C ASN A 206 -7.81 8.60 19.64
N ALA A 207 -7.93 9.62 18.79
CA ALA A 207 -9.09 10.51 18.81
C ALA A 207 -10.34 9.74 18.36
N PRO A 208 -11.52 10.10 18.88
CA PRO A 208 -12.77 9.50 18.42
C PRO A 208 -13.04 9.85 16.95
N ARG A 209 -13.56 8.89 16.19
CA ARG A 209 -13.74 9.00 14.75
C ARG A 209 -14.74 10.10 14.40
N ARG A 210 -14.36 11.01 13.51
CA ARG A 210 -15.26 12.03 12.97
C ARG A 210 -16.04 11.47 11.79
N LEU A 211 -17.37 11.59 11.83
CA LEU A 211 -18.25 11.21 10.74
C LEU A 211 -18.35 12.36 9.72
N LEU A 212 -18.73 12.04 8.48
CA LEU A 212 -18.95 13.01 7.40
C LEU A 212 -20.00 14.08 7.76
N SER A 213 -20.90 13.78 8.71
CA SER A 213 -21.91 14.70 9.22
C SER A 213 -21.40 15.71 10.27
N GLY A 214 -20.10 15.70 10.57
CA GLY A 214 -19.50 16.52 11.62
C GLY A 214 -19.73 16.01 13.05
N ARG A 215 -20.53 14.95 13.22
CA ARG A 215 -20.71 14.26 14.50
C ARG A 215 -19.51 13.36 14.80
N VAL A 216 -19.20 13.20 16.07
CA VAL A 216 -18.09 12.38 16.55
C VAL A 216 -18.62 11.05 17.08
N ASP A 217 -18.07 9.94 16.61
CA ASP A 217 -18.36 8.61 17.13
C ASP A 217 -17.37 8.27 18.25
N LEU A 218 -17.87 8.25 19.49
CA LEU A 218 -17.09 7.92 20.67
C LEU A 218 -16.80 6.43 20.82
N ARG A 219 -17.40 5.56 19.98
CA ARG A 219 -17.21 4.11 20.04
C ARG A 219 -15.99 3.66 19.27
N GLN A 220 -15.56 4.41 18.26
CA GLN A 220 -14.49 4.03 17.35
C GLN A 220 -13.38 5.07 17.35
N PHE A 221 -12.12 4.64 17.38
CA PHE A 221 -10.98 5.52 17.16
C PHE A 221 -10.78 5.84 15.68
N GLU A 222 -10.26 7.03 15.40
CA GLU A 222 -9.99 7.51 14.05
C GLU A 222 -8.97 6.64 13.32
N THR A 223 -7.86 6.29 13.97
CA THR A 223 -6.86 5.39 13.37
C THR A 223 -6.10 4.64 14.47
N ARG A 224 -6.69 3.58 15.03
CA ARG A 224 -5.99 2.78 16.04
C ARG A 224 -4.86 1.94 15.46
N TYR A 225 -5.12 1.33 14.31
CA TYR A 225 -4.17 0.57 13.51
C TYR A 225 -4.11 1.22 12.12
N PRO A 226 -3.02 1.95 11.80
CA PRO A 226 -2.80 2.53 10.48
C PRO A 226 -2.89 1.47 9.39
N GLN A 227 -3.76 1.70 8.41
CA GLN A 227 -4.04 0.77 7.32
C GLN A 227 -3.88 1.48 6.00
N VAL A 228 -3.20 0.82 5.07
CA VAL A 228 -2.87 1.37 3.76
C VAL A 228 -3.24 0.37 2.67
N THR A 229 -3.66 0.89 1.52
CA THR A 229 -3.92 0.09 0.32
C THR A 229 -2.69 0.11 -0.59
N ALA A 230 -2.48 -0.97 -1.34
CA ALA A 230 -1.43 -1.06 -2.35
C ALA A 230 -1.50 0.13 -3.33
N GLY A 231 -0.34 0.68 -3.67
CA GLY A 231 -0.17 1.83 -4.56
C GLY A 231 -0.24 3.21 -3.88
N VAL A 232 -0.58 3.29 -2.60
CA VAL A 232 -0.61 4.58 -1.89
C VAL A 232 0.80 5.09 -1.61
N ARG A 233 1.04 6.37 -1.92
CA ARG A 233 2.28 7.09 -1.60
C ARG A 233 2.27 7.43 -0.10
N LEU A 234 3.21 6.86 0.66
CA LEU A 234 3.31 7.03 2.11
C LEU A 234 4.03 8.34 2.43
N VAL A 235 5.28 8.44 1.96
CA VAL A 235 6.17 9.59 2.22
C VAL A 235 6.92 10.00 0.96
N LYS A 236 7.33 11.27 0.91
CA LYS A 236 8.14 11.88 -0.15
C LYS A 236 9.45 12.37 0.44
N LYS A 237 10.58 12.11 -0.21
CA LYS A 237 11.87 12.73 0.15
C LYS A 237 11.95 14.15 -0.41
N ALA A 238 12.21 15.11 0.46
CA ALA A 238 12.68 16.43 0.10
C ALA A 238 14.22 16.39 0.07
N PRO A 239 14.86 16.67 -1.09
CA PRO A 239 16.31 16.55 -1.23
C PRO A 239 17.02 17.59 -0.35
N ARG A 240 18.22 17.24 0.12
CA ARG A 240 19.08 18.18 0.85
C ARG A 240 19.44 19.40 -0.01
N ALA A 241 19.56 20.56 0.62
CA ALA A 241 20.02 21.79 -0.03
C ALA A 241 21.45 22.11 0.44
N PRO A 242 22.42 22.33 -0.48
CA PRO A 242 23.79 22.64 -0.11
C PRO A 242 23.86 23.96 0.68
N GLY A 243 24.82 24.03 1.60
CA GLY A 243 25.17 25.28 2.28
C GLY A 243 25.99 26.20 1.39
N ILE A 244 26.23 27.42 1.88
CA ILE A 244 27.13 28.38 1.23
C ILE A 244 28.39 28.47 2.08
N ASP A 245 29.54 28.23 1.45
CA ASP A 245 30.83 28.28 2.14
C ASP A 245 31.17 29.70 2.61
N GLY A 246 31.68 29.76 3.84
CA GLY A 246 32.24 30.97 4.41
C GLY A 246 33.67 31.20 3.91
N ARG A 247 34.29 32.25 4.41
CA ARG A 247 35.70 32.56 4.16
C ARG A 247 36.32 33.21 5.38
N ASP A 248 37.46 32.71 5.82
CA ASP A 248 38.19 33.30 6.94
C ASP A 248 38.95 34.56 6.52
N ILE A 249 39.47 35.34 7.48
CA ILE A 249 40.25 36.55 7.24
C ILE A 249 41.54 36.29 6.46
N SER A 250 42.05 35.06 6.47
CA SER A 250 43.21 34.62 5.69
C SER A 250 42.88 34.38 4.21
N GLY A 251 41.61 34.44 3.82
CA GLY A 251 41.14 34.12 2.47
C GLY A 251 40.82 32.65 2.25
N GLU A 252 41.11 31.78 3.21
CA GLU A 252 40.79 30.35 3.16
C GLU A 252 39.28 30.10 3.22
N VAL A 253 38.81 29.14 2.43
CA VAL A 253 37.40 28.74 2.39
C VAL A 253 37.06 28.04 3.71
N LEU A 254 36.00 28.53 4.38
CA LEU A 254 35.43 27.89 5.55
C LEU A 254 34.25 27.01 5.09
N PRO A 255 34.46 25.69 4.89
CA PRO A 255 33.47 24.83 4.27
C PRO A 255 32.21 24.73 5.14
N ALA A 256 31.05 24.89 4.50
CA ALA A 256 29.78 24.61 5.17
C ALA A 256 29.68 23.11 5.50
N PRO A 257 29.13 22.74 6.67
CA PRO A 257 28.88 21.34 7.00
C PRO A 257 28.02 20.67 5.92
N THR A 258 28.44 19.48 5.48
CA THR A 258 27.69 18.71 4.49
C THR A 258 26.33 18.32 5.07
N PRO A 259 25.21 18.71 4.44
CA PRO A 259 23.89 18.34 4.93
C PRO A 259 23.67 16.83 4.87
N LYS A 260 22.98 16.30 5.87
CA LYS A 260 22.63 14.88 5.94
C LYS A 260 21.65 14.53 4.83
N ASP A 261 21.87 13.39 4.21
CA ASP A 261 20.95 12.81 3.23
C ASP A 261 20.22 11.62 3.84
N ILE A 262 19.07 11.29 3.27
CA ILE A 262 18.23 10.18 3.68
C ILE A 262 18.13 9.20 2.51
N ASP A 263 18.51 7.96 2.76
CA ASP A 263 18.29 6.87 1.82
C ASP A 263 16.92 6.24 2.07
N LEU A 264 16.04 6.30 1.07
CA LEU A 264 14.70 5.69 1.17
C LEU A 264 14.78 4.16 1.09
N ASP A 265 15.78 3.59 0.44
CA ASP A 265 15.92 2.13 0.33
C ASP A 265 16.27 1.49 1.69
N GLY A 266 17.10 2.17 2.50
CA GLY A 266 17.40 1.73 3.87
C GLY A 266 16.20 1.79 4.84
N ILE A 267 15.21 2.63 4.51
CA ILE A 267 13.99 2.86 5.29
C ILE A 267 12.82 1.99 4.77
N ALA A 268 12.92 1.48 3.54
CA ALA A 268 11.92 0.62 2.93
C ALA A 268 11.97 -0.79 3.55
N GLY A 269 11.02 -1.07 4.45
CA GLY A 269 10.80 -2.40 5.01
C GLY A 269 9.92 -3.28 4.11
N PRO A 270 9.67 -4.53 4.54
CA PRO A 270 8.81 -5.47 3.82
C PRO A 270 7.44 -4.86 3.47
N GLY A 271 6.96 -5.09 2.25
CA GLY A 271 5.67 -4.58 1.79
C GLY A 271 5.68 -3.11 1.32
N THR A 272 6.82 -2.43 1.39
CA THR A 272 7.01 -1.09 0.80
C THR A 272 8.00 -1.14 -0.37
N ARG A 273 7.95 -0.14 -1.24
CA ARG A 273 8.86 -0.01 -2.38
C ARG A 273 9.15 1.47 -2.66
N VAL A 274 10.39 1.78 -3.01
CA VAL A 274 10.77 3.10 -3.49
C VAL A 274 10.38 3.27 -4.96
N SER A 275 9.75 4.41 -5.25
CA SER A 275 9.35 4.83 -6.59
C SER A 275 10.02 6.16 -6.92
N HIS A 276 10.76 6.20 -8.02
CA HIS A 276 11.31 7.43 -8.57
C HIS A 276 10.37 7.92 -9.67
N ASP A 277 9.77 9.08 -9.45
CA ASP A 277 8.83 9.70 -10.39
C ASP A 277 9.34 11.11 -10.76
N LYS A 278 8.73 11.76 -11.76
CA LYS A 278 9.14 13.12 -12.16
C LYS A 278 9.03 14.15 -11.01
N ASP A 279 8.14 13.89 -10.06
CA ASP A 279 7.88 14.76 -8.92
C ASP A 279 8.83 14.53 -7.72
N GLY A 280 9.73 13.55 -7.80
CA GLY A 280 10.71 13.19 -6.76
C GLY A 280 10.68 11.72 -6.37
N GLU A 281 11.36 11.40 -5.26
CA GLU A 281 11.43 10.05 -4.71
C GLU A 281 10.35 9.83 -3.65
N PHE A 282 9.61 8.73 -3.79
CA PHE A 282 8.49 8.37 -2.91
C PHE A 282 8.65 6.97 -2.37
N LEU A 283 8.22 6.77 -1.12
CA LEU A 283 7.97 5.44 -0.59
C LEU A 283 6.51 5.07 -0.80
N VAL A 284 6.26 3.98 -1.51
CA VAL A 284 4.93 3.52 -1.92
C VAL A 284 4.62 2.18 -1.24
N ALA A 285 3.36 2.00 -0.83
CA ALA A 285 2.86 0.71 -0.37
C ALA A 285 2.82 -0.28 -1.53
N ALA A 286 3.59 -1.37 -1.46
CA ALA A 286 3.54 -2.44 -2.46
C ALA A 286 2.33 -3.37 -2.23
N THR A 287 1.95 -3.57 -0.96
CA THR A 287 0.86 -4.44 -0.53
C THR A 287 -0.15 -3.66 0.31
N SER A 288 -1.40 -4.13 0.37
CA SER A 288 -2.43 -3.60 1.28
C SER A 288 -2.32 -4.27 2.65
N GLY A 289 -2.30 -3.52 3.74
CA GLY A 289 -2.17 -4.10 5.08
C GLY A 289 -2.01 -3.07 6.19
N PHE A 290 -1.44 -3.51 7.31
CA PHE A 290 -1.16 -2.68 8.48
C PHE A 290 0.22 -2.04 8.35
N LEU A 291 0.26 -0.71 8.46
CA LEU A 291 1.52 0.04 8.45
C LEU A 291 2.16 -0.04 9.85
N GLN A 292 3.40 -0.53 9.89
CA GLN A 292 4.25 -0.58 11.06
C GLN A 292 5.46 0.32 10.82
N ILE A 293 5.70 1.25 11.74
CA ILE A 293 6.85 2.14 11.72
C ILE A 293 7.69 1.77 12.94
N ASP A 294 8.85 1.15 12.71
CA ASP A 294 9.77 0.84 13.81
C ASP A 294 10.59 2.07 14.16
N ILE A 295 10.45 2.55 15.40
CA ILE A 295 11.14 3.74 15.89
C ILE A 295 12.65 3.49 16.03
N ARG A 296 13.09 2.23 16.17
CA ARG A 296 14.52 1.90 16.32
C ARG A 296 15.25 1.78 14.99
N SER A 297 14.66 1.07 14.04
CA SER A 297 15.25 0.89 12.71
C SER A 297 14.83 1.97 11.71
N HIS A 298 13.86 2.82 12.08
CA HIS A 298 13.21 3.80 11.20
C HIS A 298 12.53 3.19 9.97
N GLN A 299 12.34 1.87 9.93
CA GLN A 299 11.77 1.18 8.78
C GLN A 299 10.24 1.29 8.73
N PHE A 300 9.73 1.49 7.52
CA PHE A 300 8.30 1.40 7.21
C PHE A 300 8.02 0.02 6.63
N SER A 301 7.23 -0.78 7.32
CA SER A 301 6.83 -2.09 6.86
C SER A 301 5.31 -2.19 6.80
N ILE A 302 4.81 -3.02 5.88
CA ILE A 302 3.40 -3.33 5.75
C ILE A 302 3.23 -4.81 6.00
N GLY A 303 2.52 -5.15 7.07
CA GLY A 303 2.22 -6.52 7.46
C GLY A 303 0.75 -6.87 7.25
N ASP A 304 0.49 -8.12 6.87
CA ASP A 304 -0.87 -8.66 6.72
C ASP A 304 -1.49 -9.07 8.07
N LYS A 305 -0.64 -9.10 9.12
CA LYS A 305 -0.96 -9.57 10.47
C LYS A 305 -0.74 -8.46 11.49
N ILE A 306 -1.70 -8.28 12.39
CA ILE A 306 -1.56 -7.39 13.56
C ILE A 306 -1.88 -8.13 14.86
N ILE A 307 -1.03 -7.93 15.86
CA ILE A 307 -1.11 -8.57 17.17
C ILE A 307 -1.42 -7.51 18.22
N SER A 308 -2.47 -7.74 18.99
CA SER A 308 -2.98 -6.83 20.01
C SER A 308 -2.98 -7.49 21.39
N HIS A 309 -2.31 -6.86 22.36
CA HIS A 309 -2.24 -7.33 23.74
C HIS A 309 -3.14 -6.56 24.72
N GLU A 310 -3.60 -5.35 24.37
CA GLU A 310 -4.28 -4.43 25.31
C GLU A 310 -5.78 -4.73 25.56
N GLY A 311 -6.34 -5.78 24.93
CA GLY A 311 -7.79 -6.03 25.00
C GLY A 311 -8.61 -5.05 24.14
N VAL A 312 -9.81 -5.47 23.75
CA VAL A 312 -10.78 -4.61 23.07
C VAL A 312 -11.81 -4.13 24.10
N SER A 313 -11.54 -2.96 24.69
CA SER A 313 -12.40 -2.32 25.69
C SER A 313 -12.91 -0.95 25.22
N SER A 314 -13.89 -0.39 25.95
CA SER A 314 -14.35 0.99 25.73
C SER A 314 -13.26 2.04 25.85
N ARG A 315 -12.25 1.79 26.69
CA ARG A 315 -11.21 2.75 27.03
C ARG A 315 -9.95 2.59 26.18
N THR A 316 -9.62 1.35 25.79
CA THR A 316 -8.36 1.03 25.11
C THR A 316 -8.47 1.10 23.60
N THR A 317 -9.50 0.46 23.03
CA THR A 317 -9.51 0.12 21.59
C THR A 317 -10.83 0.47 20.89
N GLY A 318 -11.96 0.47 21.61
CA GLY A 318 -13.27 0.74 21.02
C GLY A 318 -13.69 -0.35 20.02
N ASP A 319 -14.64 -0.01 19.15
CA ASP A 319 -15.08 -0.87 18.06
C ASP A 319 -14.02 -0.84 16.94
N LEU A 320 -13.71 -2.01 16.40
CA LEU A 320 -12.66 -2.20 15.41
C LEU A 320 -13.24 -2.57 14.04
N ALA A 321 -12.72 -1.93 13.00
CA ALA A 321 -12.90 -2.35 11.63
C ALA A 321 -11.54 -2.43 10.96
N LEU A 322 -11.13 -3.65 10.65
CA LEU A 322 -9.82 -3.99 10.09
C LEU A 322 -10.02 -4.58 8.70
N THR A 323 -9.28 -4.06 7.72
CA THR A 323 -9.24 -4.53 6.33
C THR A 323 -8.09 -5.50 6.07
N GLY A 324 -7.20 -5.71 7.04
CA GLY A 324 -6.11 -6.68 6.93
C GLY A 324 -6.59 -8.13 7.05
N GLU A 325 -5.71 -9.06 6.68
CA GLU A 325 -6.02 -10.49 6.56
C GLU A 325 -6.15 -11.18 7.92
N VAL A 326 -5.20 -10.95 8.83
CA VAL A 326 -5.11 -11.70 10.10
C VAL A 326 -5.05 -10.77 11.31
N TYR A 327 -5.99 -10.96 12.24
CA TYR A 327 -6.01 -10.28 13.53
C TYR A 327 -5.78 -11.25 14.70
N GLU A 328 -4.74 -11.01 15.50
CA GLU A 328 -4.52 -11.77 16.73
C GLU A 328 -4.79 -10.91 17.95
N GLN A 329 -5.70 -11.39 18.80
CA GLN A 329 -6.15 -10.68 19.98
C GLN A 329 -5.84 -11.51 21.23
N HIS A 330 -4.87 -11.04 22.02
CA HIS A 330 -4.45 -11.68 23.27
C HIS A 330 -5.21 -11.19 24.50
N GLY A 331 -5.74 -9.97 24.48
CA GLY A 331 -6.59 -9.47 25.57
C GLY A 331 -8.07 -9.78 25.34
N GLU A 332 -8.88 -9.64 26.38
CA GLU A 332 -10.33 -9.86 26.31
C GLU A 332 -11.04 -8.95 25.31
N ILE A 333 -12.13 -9.43 24.70
CA ILE A 333 -13.06 -8.61 23.91
C ILE A 333 -14.30 -8.35 24.76
N GLN A 334 -14.46 -7.13 25.25
CA GLN A 334 -15.53 -6.79 26.19
C GLN A 334 -16.92 -6.74 25.54
N GLU A 335 -17.95 -6.83 26.38
CA GLU A 335 -19.35 -6.73 25.96
C GLU A 335 -19.64 -5.48 25.11
N LYS A 336 -20.62 -5.59 24.21
CA LYS A 336 -21.10 -4.53 23.31
C LYS A 336 -20.05 -4.00 22.31
N ARG A 337 -18.84 -4.56 22.28
CA ARG A 337 -17.81 -4.25 21.28
C ARG A 337 -18.07 -5.00 20.00
N ILE A 338 -17.69 -4.40 18.88
CA ILE A 338 -17.76 -5.03 17.56
C ILE A 338 -16.37 -5.05 16.95
N VAL A 339 -15.88 -6.24 16.60
CA VAL A 339 -14.62 -6.44 15.87
C VAL A 339 -14.96 -6.97 14.48
N LYS A 340 -14.73 -6.14 13.45
CA LYS A 340 -14.86 -6.51 12.05
C LYS A 340 -13.47 -6.76 11.47
N CYS A 341 -13.26 -7.95 10.92
CA CYS A 341 -11.99 -8.36 10.34
C CYS A 341 -12.21 -9.48 9.30
N ARG A 342 -11.17 -9.87 8.56
CA ARG A 342 -11.25 -11.04 7.68
C ARG A 342 -11.02 -12.34 8.45
N SER A 343 -9.88 -12.49 9.12
CA SER A 343 -9.60 -13.64 10.00
C SER A 343 -9.22 -13.15 11.40
N ILE A 344 -9.63 -13.88 12.43
CA ILE A 344 -9.32 -13.55 13.82
C ILE A 344 -8.95 -14.79 14.62
N THR A 345 -7.87 -14.66 15.39
CA THR A 345 -7.52 -15.60 16.46
C THR A 345 -7.59 -14.89 17.80
N ALA A 346 -8.58 -15.25 18.62
CA ALA A 346 -8.73 -14.74 19.98
C ALA A 346 -8.17 -15.76 20.98
N TYR A 347 -7.18 -15.34 21.76
CA TYR A 347 -6.56 -16.17 22.80
C TYR A 347 -7.26 -16.04 24.17
N ALA A 348 -7.93 -14.91 24.42
CA ALA A 348 -8.67 -14.65 25.65
C ALA A 348 -10.19 -14.78 25.45
N ASP A 349 -10.95 -14.58 26.54
CA ASP A 349 -12.41 -14.65 26.51
C ASP A 349 -13.04 -13.53 25.68
N VAL A 350 -14.10 -13.90 24.98
CA VAL A 350 -14.87 -13.02 24.10
C VAL A 350 -16.28 -12.85 24.66
N PHE A 351 -16.60 -11.63 25.06
CA PHE A 351 -17.94 -11.20 25.49
C PHE A 351 -18.64 -10.32 24.44
N GLY A 352 -17.88 -9.80 23.47
CA GLY A 352 -18.37 -8.92 22.41
C GLY A 352 -18.87 -9.64 21.15
N ASN A 353 -18.95 -8.90 20.06
CA ASN A 353 -19.38 -9.37 18.75
C ASN A 353 -18.22 -9.40 17.75
N ILE A 354 -18.00 -10.55 17.13
CA ILE A 354 -17.02 -10.76 16.08
C ILE A 354 -17.77 -10.92 14.76
N VAL A 355 -17.39 -10.12 13.76
CA VAL A 355 -17.92 -10.21 12.40
C VAL A 355 -16.76 -10.43 11.45
N SER A 356 -16.71 -11.63 10.87
CA SER A 356 -15.73 -12.04 9.89
C SER A 356 -16.26 -11.88 8.47
N ALA A 357 -15.43 -11.34 7.57
CA ALA A 357 -15.71 -11.20 6.14
C ALA A 357 -15.30 -12.45 5.31
N GLY A 358 -15.25 -13.64 5.92
CA GLY A 358 -15.02 -14.91 5.23
C GLY A 358 -13.66 -15.57 5.47
N GLY A 359 -12.81 -15.02 6.35
CA GLY A 359 -11.62 -15.74 6.82
C GLY A 359 -11.96 -16.72 7.95
N THR A 360 -10.98 -17.17 8.73
CA THR A 360 -11.23 -18.12 9.83
C THR A 360 -11.41 -17.38 11.17
N VAL A 361 -12.41 -17.78 11.96
CA VAL A 361 -12.60 -17.32 13.34
C VAL A 361 -12.17 -18.43 14.30
N LEU A 362 -11.03 -18.27 14.95
CA LEU A 362 -10.52 -19.20 15.95
C LEU A 362 -10.58 -18.60 17.35
N LEU A 363 -11.38 -19.17 18.23
CA LEU A 363 -11.49 -18.79 19.63
C LEU A 363 -10.85 -19.89 20.48
N LYS A 364 -9.67 -19.63 21.05
CA LYS A 364 -8.96 -20.60 21.90
C LYS A 364 -9.54 -20.70 23.31
N SER A 365 -10.20 -19.65 23.78
CA SER A 365 -10.86 -19.59 25.09
C SER A 365 -12.38 -19.61 24.92
N ASN A 366 -13.11 -18.84 25.74
CA ASN A 366 -14.57 -18.90 25.82
C ASN A 366 -15.25 -17.79 25.00
N LEU A 367 -16.47 -18.07 24.56
CA LEU A 367 -17.40 -17.09 23.97
C LEU A 367 -18.65 -17.01 24.85
N ILE A 368 -18.80 -15.91 25.61
CA ILE A 368 -19.84 -15.79 26.65
C ILE A 368 -20.72 -14.58 26.37
N GLY A 369 -22.01 -14.80 26.07
CA GLY A 369 -22.98 -13.72 25.81
C GLY A 369 -22.78 -12.95 24.49
N GLY A 370 -21.65 -13.17 23.82
CA GLY A 370 -21.28 -12.53 22.56
C GLY A 370 -21.87 -13.19 21.32
N SER A 371 -21.45 -12.68 20.15
CA SER A 371 -21.76 -13.31 18.86
C SER A 371 -20.53 -13.44 17.98
N ALA A 372 -20.46 -14.52 17.20
CA ALA A 372 -19.48 -14.71 16.14
C ALA A 372 -20.22 -15.00 14.84
N SER A 373 -20.02 -14.15 13.84
CA SER A 373 -20.61 -14.27 12.51
C SER A 373 -19.52 -14.41 11.47
N ASN A 374 -19.67 -15.37 10.56
CA ASN A 374 -18.75 -15.63 9.46
C ASN A 374 -19.50 -16.15 8.23
N ASP A 375 -19.78 -15.29 7.25
CA ASP A 375 -20.72 -15.63 6.16
C ASP A 375 -20.19 -16.66 5.17
N ALA A 376 -18.87 -16.83 5.07
CA ALA A 376 -18.22 -17.67 4.07
C ALA A 376 -17.04 -18.50 4.61
N GLY A 377 -16.73 -18.40 5.91
CA GLY A 377 -15.62 -19.12 6.52
C GLY A 377 -16.03 -19.85 7.79
N ASP A 378 -15.06 -20.54 8.39
CA ASP A 378 -15.29 -21.41 9.53
C ASP A 378 -15.21 -20.67 10.87
N ILE A 379 -15.91 -21.21 11.87
CA ILE A 379 -15.85 -20.76 13.26
C ILE A 379 -15.46 -21.95 14.13
N VAL A 380 -14.33 -21.84 14.82
CA VAL A 380 -13.81 -22.84 15.74
C VAL A 380 -13.74 -22.27 17.14
N VAL A 381 -14.39 -22.94 18.09
CA VAL A 381 -14.39 -22.60 19.52
C VAL A 381 -13.83 -23.79 20.30
N GLU A 382 -12.57 -23.67 20.74
CA GLU A 382 -11.87 -24.71 21.51
C GLU A 382 -12.32 -24.75 22.99
N GLY A 383 -12.72 -23.59 23.53
CA GLY A 383 -13.24 -23.47 24.89
C GLY A 383 -14.76 -23.68 24.99
N VAL A 384 -15.43 -22.87 25.82
CA VAL A 384 -16.87 -22.95 26.06
C VAL A 384 -17.61 -21.80 25.37
N ALA A 385 -18.62 -22.12 24.58
CA ALA A 385 -19.62 -21.16 24.12
C ALA A 385 -20.82 -21.17 25.07
N SER A 386 -21.13 -20.04 25.72
CA SER A 386 -22.26 -19.92 26.66
C SER A 386 -23.12 -18.70 26.34
N ALA A 387 -24.43 -18.89 26.22
CA ALA A 387 -25.39 -17.84 25.88
C ALA A 387 -25.00 -17.03 24.63
N ALA A 388 -24.28 -17.66 23.69
CA ALA A 388 -23.69 -17.01 22.54
C ALA A 388 -24.42 -17.32 21.23
N ARG A 389 -24.20 -16.49 20.22
CA ARG A 389 -24.73 -16.70 18.85
C ARG A 389 -23.60 -16.98 17.87
N LEU A 390 -23.65 -18.13 17.21
CA LEU A 390 -22.69 -18.57 16.19
C LEU A 390 -23.41 -18.64 14.84
N VAL A 391 -22.94 -17.91 13.83
CA VAL A 391 -23.57 -17.84 12.50
C VAL A 391 -22.53 -18.04 11.42
N ALA A 392 -22.54 -19.20 10.76
CA ALA A 392 -21.72 -19.51 9.60
C ALA A 392 -22.51 -20.28 8.53
N PRO A 393 -23.44 -19.63 7.81
CA PRO A 393 -24.42 -20.31 6.95
C PRO A 393 -23.81 -21.15 5.82
N ARG A 394 -22.60 -20.81 5.37
CA ARG A 394 -21.85 -21.56 4.33
C ARG A 394 -20.54 -22.16 4.84
N GLY A 395 -20.30 -22.12 6.15
CA GLY A 395 -19.07 -22.60 6.77
C GLY A 395 -19.32 -23.73 7.76
N CYS A 396 -18.23 -24.21 8.37
CA CYS A 396 -18.26 -25.16 9.46
C CYS A 396 -18.18 -24.45 10.82
N VAL A 397 -19.04 -24.86 11.76
CA VAL A 397 -18.98 -24.46 13.16
C VAL A 397 -18.53 -25.65 14.00
N THR A 398 -17.33 -25.57 14.55
CA THR A 398 -16.78 -26.59 15.45
C THR A 398 -16.75 -26.05 16.87
N VAL A 399 -17.45 -26.70 17.79
CA VAL A 399 -17.55 -26.27 19.19
C VAL A 399 -17.36 -27.44 20.12
N ARG A 400 -16.43 -27.32 21.07
CA ARG A 400 -16.22 -28.33 22.09
C ARG A 400 -17.40 -28.42 23.06
N ARG A 401 -17.77 -27.29 23.65
CA ARG A 401 -18.90 -27.23 24.61
C ARG A 401 -19.77 -26.00 24.35
N ALA A 402 -21.04 -26.23 24.09
CA ALA A 402 -22.06 -25.22 23.84
C ALA A 402 -23.17 -25.27 24.91
N GLU A 403 -23.49 -24.12 25.49
CA GLU A 403 -24.54 -23.97 26.52
C GLU A 403 -25.45 -22.79 26.19
N ASN A 404 -26.77 -23.01 26.14
CA ASN A 404 -27.75 -21.96 25.82
C ASN A 404 -27.44 -21.16 24.54
N CYS A 405 -26.74 -21.78 23.58
CA CYS A 405 -26.27 -21.12 22.37
C CYS A 405 -27.28 -21.24 21.23
N VAL A 406 -27.24 -20.28 20.31
CA VAL A 406 -27.92 -20.38 19.02
C VAL A 406 -26.88 -20.52 17.93
N ILE A 407 -26.92 -21.65 17.21
CA ILE A 407 -25.93 -22.03 16.21
C ILE A 407 -26.63 -22.15 14.86
N ILE A 408 -26.15 -21.41 13.88
CA ILE A 408 -26.63 -21.46 12.49
C ILE A 408 -25.40 -21.76 11.62
N ALA A 409 -25.35 -22.91 10.97
CA ALA A 409 -24.16 -23.33 10.22
C ALA A 409 -24.50 -24.04 8.91
N GLY A 410 -23.55 -24.14 7.97
CA GLY A 410 -23.65 -25.13 6.91
C GLY A 410 -23.41 -26.52 7.47
N GLN A 411 -22.26 -26.69 8.13
CA GLN A 411 -21.90 -27.89 8.87
C GLN A 411 -21.67 -27.56 10.35
N ALA A 412 -22.22 -28.33 11.27
CA ALA A 412 -22.02 -28.17 12.70
C ALA A 412 -21.44 -29.44 13.32
N ILE A 413 -20.28 -29.31 13.98
CA ILE A 413 -19.61 -30.40 14.70
C ILE A 413 -19.51 -29.97 16.15
N ILE A 414 -20.25 -30.65 17.03
CA ILE A 414 -20.36 -30.27 18.44
C ILE A 414 -20.13 -31.50 19.32
N GLU A 415 -19.16 -31.44 20.24
CA GLU A 415 -18.96 -32.54 21.19
C GLU A 415 -20.06 -32.51 22.27
N GLN A 416 -20.28 -31.37 22.93
CA GLN A 416 -21.30 -31.27 23.97
C GLN A 416 -22.19 -30.05 23.78
N ALA A 417 -23.51 -30.27 23.62
CA ALA A 417 -24.52 -29.21 23.56
C ALA A 417 -25.52 -29.34 24.70
N THR A 418 -25.77 -28.25 25.43
CA THR A 418 -26.79 -28.18 26.48
C THR A 418 -27.74 -27.03 26.22
N HIS A 419 -29.03 -27.34 26.08
CA HIS A 419 -30.11 -26.37 25.82
C HIS A 419 -29.80 -25.40 24.66
N CYS A 420 -29.21 -25.94 23.59
CA CYS A 420 -28.87 -25.17 22.40
C CYS A 420 -29.95 -25.27 21.34
N ASP A 421 -30.09 -24.19 20.56
CA ASP A 421 -30.95 -24.12 19.39
C ASP A 421 -30.05 -24.14 18.14
N ILE A 422 -30.07 -25.22 17.37
CA ILE A 422 -29.13 -25.49 16.29
C ILE A 422 -29.87 -25.61 14.97
N VAL A 423 -29.43 -24.86 13.96
CA VAL A 423 -29.89 -24.97 12.57
C VAL A 423 -28.67 -25.24 11.70
N ALA A 424 -28.65 -26.37 10.99
CA ALA A 424 -27.55 -26.71 10.10
C ALA A 424 -28.02 -27.41 8.83
N ASP A 425 -27.19 -27.50 7.78
CA ASP A 425 -27.44 -28.47 6.72
C ASP A 425 -27.00 -29.87 7.17
N GLU A 426 -25.81 -29.98 7.77
CA GLU A 426 -25.30 -31.21 8.38
C GLU A 426 -24.90 -30.99 9.84
N LEU A 427 -25.37 -31.86 10.73
CA LEU A 427 -25.03 -31.85 12.16
C LEU A 427 -24.41 -33.18 12.58
N SER A 428 -23.25 -33.11 13.23
CA SER A 428 -22.68 -34.17 14.06
C SER A 428 -22.61 -33.70 15.52
N LEU A 429 -23.34 -34.37 16.40
CA LEU A 429 -23.44 -34.06 17.82
C LEU A 429 -23.11 -35.29 18.67
N ASP A 430 -22.15 -35.18 19.58
CA ASP A 430 -21.80 -36.32 20.43
C ASP A 430 -22.73 -36.44 21.64
N LEU A 431 -22.93 -35.35 22.39
CA LEU A 431 -23.81 -35.32 23.55
C LEU A 431 -24.74 -34.11 23.48
N GLY A 432 -26.03 -34.35 23.26
CA GLY A 432 -27.07 -33.33 23.24
C GLY A 432 -28.01 -33.43 24.44
N ASN A 433 -28.02 -32.42 25.30
CA ASN A 433 -28.93 -32.32 26.45
C ASN A 433 -30.00 -31.25 26.19
N ALA A 434 -31.28 -31.62 26.09
CA ALA A 434 -32.41 -30.71 25.93
C ALA A 434 -32.29 -29.71 24.75
N CYS A 435 -31.68 -30.16 23.65
CA CYS A 435 -31.39 -29.33 22.48
C CYS A 435 -32.56 -29.32 21.50
N ALA A 436 -32.75 -28.20 20.80
CA ALA A 436 -33.67 -28.07 19.68
C ALA A 436 -32.84 -27.96 18.39
N VAL A 437 -32.93 -28.96 17.53
CA VAL A 437 -32.12 -29.09 16.31
C VAL A 437 -33.03 -29.06 15.10
N ALA A 438 -32.60 -28.37 14.04
CA ALA A 438 -33.16 -28.50 12.70
C ALA A 438 -32.03 -28.67 11.67
N ALA A 439 -31.97 -29.81 10.98
CA ALA A 439 -31.00 -30.01 9.91
C ALA A 439 -31.48 -30.98 8.81
N LYS A 440 -30.80 -30.98 7.66
CA LYS A 440 -31.06 -31.96 6.58
C LYS A 440 -30.46 -33.32 6.95
N ALA A 441 -29.22 -33.33 7.44
CA ALA A 441 -28.53 -34.50 7.97
C ALA A 441 -28.27 -34.33 9.47
N ILE A 442 -28.69 -35.31 10.27
CA ILE A 442 -28.52 -35.31 11.73
C ILE A 442 -27.84 -36.61 12.16
N HIS A 443 -26.71 -36.49 12.84
CA HIS A 443 -26.07 -37.59 13.55
C HIS A 443 -25.91 -37.18 15.02
N VAL A 444 -26.58 -37.89 15.92
CA VAL A 444 -26.50 -37.67 17.37
C VAL A 444 -26.07 -38.95 18.06
N ARG A 445 -24.87 -38.98 18.66
CA ARG A 445 -24.43 -40.18 19.38
C ARG A 445 -25.27 -40.41 20.64
N GLN A 446 -25.46 -39.38 21.46
CA GLN A 446 -26.29 -39.47 22.66
C GLN A 446 -27.21 -38.26 22.84
N SER A 447 -28.52 -38.50 22.94
CA SER A 447 -29.52 -37.47 23.26
C SER A 447 -30.06 -37.67 24.68
N ARG A 448 -30.14 -36.60 25.47
CA ARG A 448 -30.72 -36.61 26.82
C ARG A 448 -31.71 -35.46 27.02
N SER A 449 -32.65 -35.64 27.95
CA SER A 449 -33.47 -34.52 28.46
C SER A 449 -32.83 -33.88 29.69
N ARG A 450 -33.21 -32.63 30.00
CA ARG A 450 -32.77 -31.91 31.20
C ARG A 450 -34.00 -31.37 31.92
N GLY A 451 -34.38 -32.00 33.03
CA GLY A 451 -35.61 -31.64 33.75
C GLY A 451 -36.85 -31.86 32.88
N GLU A 452 -37.71 -30.85 32.76
CA GLU A 452 -38.92 -30.85 31.94
C GLU A 452 -38.68 -30.48 30.46
N VAL A 453 -37.44 -30.23 30.05
CA VAL A 453 -37.13 -29.82 28.67
C VAL A 453 -36.70 -31.01 27.82
N ASP A 454 -37.59 -31.37 26.89
CA ASP A 454 -37.35 -32.42 25.89
C ASP A 454 -36.31 -32.00 24.86
N SER A 455 -35.61 -33.00 24.31
CA SER A 455 -34.80 -32.85 23.11
C SER A 455 -35.68 -32.95 21.87
N VAL A 456 -35.60 -31.96 20.98
CA VAL A 456 -36.40 -31.90 19.75
C VAL A 456 -35.47 -31.91 18.56
N LEU A 457 -35.56 -32.93 17.71
CA LEU A 457 -34.78 -33.05 16.47
C LEU A 457 -35.73 -32.92 15.27
N ARG A 458 -35.44 -31.98 14.37
CA ARG A 458 -36.23 -31.73 13.16
C ARG A 458 -35.43 -31.97 11.90
N LEU A 459 -35.92 -32.87 11.06
CA LEU A 459 -35.37 -33.09 9.73
C LEU A 459 -35.99 -32.08 8.75
N LEU A 460 -35.16 -31.24 8.15
CA LEU A 460 -35.58 -30.26 7.16
C LEU A 460 -35.74 -30.92 5.80
N LEU A 461 -36.99 -31.13 5.40
CA LEU A 461 -37.31 -31.67 4.07
C LEU A 461 -37.37 -30.51 3.06
N PRO A 462 -36.59 -30.58 1.96
CA PRO A 462 -36.72 -29.63 0.86
C PRO A 462 -38.07 -29.82 0.17
N ASP A 463 -38.59 -28.75 -0.42
CA ASP A 463 -39.81 -28.82 -1.22
C ASP A 463 -39.54 -29.48 -2.59
N LEU A 464 -39.94 -30.74 -2.71
CA LEU A 464 -39.77 -31.55 -3.92
C LEU A 464 -40.88 -31.33 -4.95
N SER A 465 -41.92 -30.53 -4.64
CA SER A 465 -43.08 -30.34 -5.53
C SER A 465 -42.69 -29.67 -6.86
N SER A 466 -41.70 -28.77 -6.84
CA SER A 466 -41.16 -28.12 -8.04
C SER A 466 -40.47 -29.11 -8.98
N PHE A 467 -39.69 -30.05 -8.45
CA PHE A 467 -39.08 -31.14 -9.23
C PHE A 467 -40.15 -32.06 -9.80
N ALA A 468 -41.16 -32.45 -9.00
CA ALA A 468 -42.22 -33.34 -9.44
C ALA A 468 -43.07 -32.74 -10.58
N THR A 469 -43.42 -31.46 -10.49
CA THR A 469 -44.16 -30.76 -11.55
C THR A 469 -43.32 -30.65 -12.82
N ARG A 470 -42.05 -30.27 -12.72
CA ARG A 470 -41.17 -30.18 -13.89
C ARG A 470 -40.95 -31.53 -14.57
N ILE A 471 -40.64 -32.58 -13.81
CA ILE A 471 -40.50 -33.95 -14.33
C ILE A 471 -41.78 -34.38 -15.05
N SER A 472 -42.96 -34.23 -14.43
CA SER A 472 -44.22 -34.64 -15.05
C SER A 472 -44.54 -33.87 -16.34
N THR A 473 -44.22 -32.58 -16.43
CA THR A 473 -44.40 -31.80 -17.68
C THR A 473 -43.46 -32.27 -18.80
N LEU A 474 -42.21 -32.62 -18.49
CA LEU A 474 -41.25 -33.15 -19.46
C LEU A 474 -41.64 -34.55 -19.91
N GLU A 475 -42.08 -35.41 -18.99
CA GLU A 475 -42.60 -36.75 -19.32
C GLU A 475 -43.83 -36.70 -20.23
N GLN A 476 -44.73 -35.74 -20.03
CA GLN A 476 -45.87 -35.52 -20.92
C GLN A 476 -45.43 -35.11 -22.33
N LYS A 477 -44.45 -34.21 -22.46
CA LYS A 477 -43.87 -33.81 -23.75
C LYS A 477 -43.19 -34.98 -24.45
N GLN A 478 -42.39 -35.75 -23.72
CA GLN A 478 -41.72 -36.95 -24.22
C GLN A 478 -42.74 -37.99 -24.73
N LYS A 479 -43.84 -38.23 -24.00
CA LYS A 479 -44.91 -39.13 -24.43
C LYS A 479 -45.59 -38.64 -25.72
N ALA A 480 -45.81 -37.34 -25.86
CA ALA A 480 -46.39 -36.76 -27.07
C ALA A 480 -45.46 -36.91 -28.29
N LEU A 481 -44.16 -36.64 -28.14
CA LEU A 481 -43.16 -36.80 -29.21
C LEU A 481 -42.93 -38.26 -29.60
N LYS A 482 -42.92 -39.19 -28.63
CA LYS A 482 -42.87 -40.63 -28.93
C LYS A 482 -44.10 -41.10 -29.70
N ALA A 483 -45.27 -40.55 -29.39
CA ALA A 483 -46.50 -40.88 -30.12
C ALA A 483 -46.41 -40.40 -31.58
N THR A 484 -45.95 -39.18 -31.83
CA THR A 484 -45.77 -38.66 -33.20
C THR A 484 -44.67 -39.40 -33.96
N SER A 485 -43.52 -39.69 -33.34
CA SER A 485 -42.46 -40.53 -33.94
C SER A 485 -43.01 -41.90 -34.35
N SER A 486 -43.79 -42.56 -33.48
CA SER A 486 -44.43 -43.84 -33.81
C SER A 486 -45.43 -43.76 -34.96
N GLU A 487 -46.15 -42.65 -35.12
CA GLU A 487 -47.07 -42.41 -36.23
C GLU A 487 -46.30 -42.21 -37.55
N HIS A 488 -45.22 -41.42 -37.52
CA HIS A 488 -44.35 -41.22 -38.68
C HIS A 488 -43.64 -42.52 -39.08
N GLN A 489 -43.20 -43.32 -38.11
CA GLN A 489 -42.59 -44.63 -38.37
C GLN A 489 -43.58 -45.60 -39.03
N ARG A 490 -44.84 -45.65 -38.56
CA ARG A 490 -45.89 -46.44 -39.22
C ARG A 490 -46.15 -45.98 -40.66
N LYS A 491 -46.11 -44.66 -40.93
CA LYS A 491 -46.23 -44.12 -42.30
C LYS A 491 -45.04 -44.51 -43.18
N ILE A 492 -43.82 -44.46 -42.64
CA ILE A 492 -42.61 -44.91 -43.34
C ILE A 492 -42.70 -46.41 -43.67
N ASP A 493 -43.12 -47.24 -42.72
CA ASP A 493 -43.24 -48.68 -42.91
C ASP A 493 -44.34 -49.03 -43.93
N ALA A 494 -45.46 -48.30 -43.92
CA ALA A 494 -46.52 -48.45 -44.92
C ALA A 494 -46.03 -48.10 -46.34
N LEU A 495 -45.31 -46.98 -46.51
CA LEU A 495 -44.74 -46.57 -47.79
C LEU A 495 -43.63 -47.52 -48.27
N ARG A 496 -42.87 -48.13 -47.36
CA ARG A 496 -41.87 -49.16 -47.70
C ARG A 496 -42.50 -50.50 -48.09
N ALA A 497 -43.69 -50.83 -47.60
CA ALA A 497 -44.40 -52.07 -47.88
C ALA A 497 -45.09 -52.09 -49.26
N GLU A 498 -45.22 -50.94 -49.93
CA GLU A 498 -45.71 -50.87 -51.31
C GLU A 498 -44.81 -51.69 -52.25
N LYS A 499 -45.43 -52.58 -53.04
CA LYS A 499 -44.72 -53.57 -53.88
C LYS A 499 -43.69 -52.93 -54.83
N GLU A 500 -43.99 -51.75 -55.38
CA GLU A 500 -43.12 -51.03 -56.32
C GLU A 500 -41.90 -50.43 -55.62
N VAL A 501 -42.07 -49.86 -54.43
CA VAL A 501 -40.99 -49.26 -53.62
C VAL A 501 -40.09 -50.34 -53.01
N ALA A 502 -40.65 -51.43 -52.48
CA ALA A 502 -39.89 -52.55 -51.92
C ALA A 502 -39.00 -53.23 -52.98
N SER A 503 -39.55 -53.45 -54.18
CA SER A 503 -38.81 -54.02 -55.31
C SER A 503 -37.69 -53.09 -55.78
N TYR A 504 -37.95 -51.78 -55.84
CA TYR A 504 -36.95 -50.76 -56.17
C TYR A 504 -35.82 -50.70 -55.12
N LEU A 505 -36.13 -50.67 -53.83
CA LEU A 505 -35.12 -50.62 -52.76
C LEU A 505 -34.24 -51.89 -52.73
N ALA A 506 -34.82 -53.07 -52.97
CA ALA A 506 -34.09 -54.34 -53.04
C ALA A 506 -33.12 -54.39 -54.24
N LEU A 507 -33.56 -53.91 -55.41
CA LEU A 507 -32.72 -53.77 -56.60
C LEU A 507 -31.62 -52.72 -56.41
N ALA A 508 -31.95 -51.56 -55.84
CA ALA A 508 -30.99 -50.49 -55.54
C ALA A 508 -29.92 -50.94 -54.53
N GLY A 509 -30.27 -51.81 -53.57
CA GLY A 509 -29.33 -52.42 -52.63
C GLY A 509 -28.34 -53.37 -53.31
N LYS A 510 -28.84 -54.23 -54.23
CA LYS A 510 -27.99 -55.16 -55.01
C LYS A 510 -27.05 -54.44 -55.98
N LEU A 511 -27.51 -53.35 -56.59
CA LEU A 511 -26.69 -52.46 -57.41
C LEU A 511 -25.60 -51.76 -56.59
N ARG A 512 -25.90 -51.29 -55.38
CA ARG A 512 -24.90 -50.69 -54.47
C ARG A 512 -23.83 -51.68 -54.00
N ARG A 513 -24.18 -52.96 -53.85
CA ARG A 513 -23.24 -54.04 -53.47
C ARG A 513 -22.43 -54.60 -54.64
N GLN A 514 -22.57 -54.03 -55.84
CA GLN A 514 -21.88 -54.45 -57.07
C GLN A 514 -22.17 -55.90 -57.51
N GLU A 515 -23.26 -56.51 -57.03
CA GLU A 515 -23.61 -57.90 -57.34
C GLU A 515 -24.32 -58.06 -58.70
N LEU A 516 -24.75 -56.96 -59.33
CA LEU A 516 -25.49 -56.94 -60.61
C LEU A 516 -25.12 -55.71 -61.46
N THR A 517 -24.73 -55.93 -62.71
CA THR A 517 -24.58 -54.90 -63.75
C THR A 517 -25.80 -54.90 -64.66
N LEU A 518 -26.48 -53.76 -64.78
CA LEU A 518 -27.68 -53.62 -65.62
C LEU A 518 -27.33 -53.70 -67.12
N ARG A 519 -28.20 -54.32 -67.93
CA ARG A 519 -28.15 -54.25 -69.40
C ARG A 519 -28.69 -52.89 -69.89
N PRO A 520 -28.25 -52.35 -71.05
CA PRO A 520 -28.64 -51.02 -71.51
C PRO A 520 -30.16 -50.79 -71.63
N ASP A 521 -30.94 -51.81 -72.02
CA ASP A 521 -32.41 -51.73 -72.05
C ASP A 521 -33.05 -51.67 -70.65
N GLN A 522 -32.42 -52.32 -69.67
CA GLN A 522 -32.87 -52.33 -68.28
C GLN A 522 -32.51 -51.02 -67.56
N GLU A 523 -31.48 -50.30 -68.00
CA GLU A 523 -31.15 -48.97 -67.49
C GLU A 523 -32.22 -47.92 -67.82
N VAL A 524 -32.82 -48.00 -69.02
CA VAL A 524 -33.88 -47.07 -69.44
C VAL A 524 -35.17 -47.31 -68.65
N ALA A 525 -35.55 -48.57 -68.46
CA ALA A 525 -36.69 -48.95 -67.61
C ALA A 525 -36.48 -48.55 -66.14
N TRP A 526 -35.25 -48.73 -65.64
CA TRP A 526 -34.85 -48.30 -64.30
C TRP A 526 -34.91 -46.77 -64.12
N ARG A 527 -34.42 -45.99 -65.10
CA ARG A 527 -34.50 -44.52 -65.06
C ARG A 527 -35.95 -44.03 -65.03
N ARG A 528 -36.86 -44.66 -65.79
CA ARG A 528 -38.30 -44.33 -65.76
C ARG A 528 -38.96 -44.66 -64.41
N LEU A 529 -38.69 -45.84 -63.86
CA LEU A 529 -39.17 -46.23 -62.53
C LEU A 529 -38.60 -45.33 -61.42
N SER A 530 -37.32 -44.95 -61.51
CA SER A 530 -36.70 -44.00 -60.57
C SER A 530 -37.32 -42.60 -60.65
N ALA A 531 -37.76 -42.16 -61.83
CA ALA A 531 -38.41 -40.86 -62.02
C ALA A 531 -39.83 -40.85 -61.44
N GLN A 532 -40.56 -41.98 -61.55
CA GLN A 532 -41.89 -42.15 -60.97
C GLN A 532 -41.85 -42.29 -59.44
N LEU A 533 -40.84 -42.98 -58.90
CA LEU A 533 -40.66 -43.19 -57.46
C LEU A 533 -39.85 -42.06 -56.77
N ALA A 534 -39.30 -41.11 -57.52
CA ALA A 534 -38.58 -39.95 -56.99
C ALA A 534 -39.38 -39.15 -55.93
N PRO A 535 -40.68 -38.80 -56.12
CA PRO A 535 -41.44 -38.07 -55.11
C PRO A 535 -41.68 -38.89 -53.83
N THR A 536 -41.99 -40.18 -53.94
CA THR A 536 -42.20 -41.07 -52.79
C THR A 536 -40.91 -41.35 -52.00
N LEU A 537 -39.77 -41.42 -52.69
CA LEU A 537 -38.44 -41.50 -52.04
C LEU A 537 -38.06 -40.21 -51.31
N ARG A 538 -38.43 -39.03 -51.85
CA ARG A 538 -38.24 -37.74 -51.16
C ARG A 538 -39.12 -37.61 -49.93
N THR A 539 -40.38 -38.06 -49.98
CA THR A 539 -41.23 -38.09 -48.79
C THR A 539 -40.72 -39.08 -47.73
N LEU A 540 -40.15 -40.21 -48.15
CA LEU A 540 -39.51 -41.17 -47.23
C LEU A 540 -38.24 -40.60 -46.58
N SER A 541 -37.42 -39.84 -47.32
CA SER A 541 -36.24 -39.19 -46.73
C SER A 541 -36.64 -38.07 -45.77
N GLN A 542 -37.61 -37.24 -46.13
CA GLN A 542 -38.13 -36.18 -45.27
C GLN A 542 -38.77 -36.74 -43.98
N LEU A 543 -39.62 -37.77 -44.10
CA LEU A 543 -40.19 -38.43 -42.93
C LEU A 543 -39.09 -39.09 -42.07
N GLY A 544 -38.08 -39.69 -42.71
CA GLY A 544 -36.93 -40.27 -42.01
C GLY A 544 -36.05 -39.23 -41.29
N GLU A 545 -35.89 -38.03 -41.85
CA GLU A 545 -35.22 -36.89 -41.21
C GLU A 545 -36.06 -36.41 -40.01
N THR A 546 -37.37 -36.23 -40.17
CA THR A 546 -38.24 -35.81 -39.05
C THR A 546 -38.29 -36.83 -37.92
N VAL A 547 -38.27 -38.13 -38.20
CA VAL A 547 -38.19 -39.17 -37.16
C VAL A 547 -36.86 -39.09 -36.43
N LYS A 548 -35.74 -38.88 -37.13
CA LYS A 548 -34.44 -38.71 -36.49
C LYS A 548 -34.41 -37.46 -35.61
N GLU A 549 -34.95 -36.33 -36.08
CA GLU A 549 -35.06 -35.09 -35.30
C GLU A 549 -35.92 -35.31 -34.04
N ILE A 550 -37.08 -35.96 -34.16
CA ILE A 550 -37.94 -36.26 -33.00
C ILE A 550 -37.27 -37.24 -32.03
N ASP A 551 -36.54 -38.23 -32.54
CA ASP A 551 -35.81 -39.20 -31.71
C ASP A 551 -34.64 -38.51 -30.98
N GLU A 552 -33.92 -37.60 -31.65
CA GLU A 552 -32.89 -36.75 -31.04
C GLU A 552 -33.49 -35.85 -29.95
N GLU A 553 -34.60 -35.15 -30.21
CA GLU A 553 -35.31 -34.34 -29.21
C GLU A 553 -35.83 -35.18 -28.03
N THR A 554 -36.34 -36.38 -28.30
CA THR A 554 -36.82 -37.30 -27.27
C THR A 554 -35.66 -37.78 -26.39
N SER A 555 -34.50 -38.08 -26.98
CA SER A 555 -33.29 -38.46 -26.23
C SER A 555 -32.75 -37.30 -25.38
N ALA A 556 -32.83 -36.06 -25.87
CA ALA A 556 -32.46 -34.87 -25.11
C ALA A 556 -33.39 -34.64 -23.91
N LEU A 557 -34.71 -34.82 -24.09
CA LEU A 557 -35.68 -34.75 -22.99
C LEU A 557 -35.47 -35.88 -21.97
N GLU A 558 -35.11 -37.09 -22.41
CA GLU A 558 -34.75 -38.19 -21.52
C GLU A 558 -33.55 -37.85 -20.64
N ALA A 559 -32.52 -37.24 -21.23
CA ALA A 559 -31.36 -36.75 -20.48
C ALA A 559 -31.75 -35.65 -19.48
N GLU A 560 -32.57 -34.67 -19.87
CA GLU A 560 -33.03 -33.61 -18.94
C GLU A 560 -33.86 -34.18 -17.77
N ILE A 561 -34.74 -35.16 -18.04
CA ILE A 561 -35.51 -35.85 -17.00
C ILE A 561 -34.59 -36.64 -16.07
N ALA A 562 -33.60 -37.35 -16.61
CA ALA A 562 -32.63 -38.10 -15.82
C ALA A 562 -31.78 -37.17 -14.94
N ASP A 563 -31.32 -36.04 -15.47
CA ASP A 563 -30.55 -35.04 -14.73
C ASP A 563 -31.38 -34.39 -13.61
N LEU A 564 -32.66 -34.08 -13.87
CA LEU A 564 -33.58 -33.56 -12.86
C LEU A 564 -33.91 -34.60 -11.79
N ALA A 565 -34.07 -35.87 -12.17
CA ALA A 565 -34.28 -36.98 -11.25
C ALA A 565 -33.04 -37.24 -10.38
N ALA A 566 -31.84 -37.20 -10.96
CA ALA A 566 -30.58 -37.31 -10.24
C ALA A 566 -30.37 -36.13 -9.28
N SER A 567 -30.71 -34.91 -9.70
CA SER A 567 -30.67 -33.72 -8.84
C SER A 567 -31.65 -33.83 -7.67
N ARG A 568 -32.86 -34.37 -7.91
CA ARG A 568 -33.84 -34.67 -6.86
C ARG A 568 -33.30 -35.72 -5.89
N GLU A 569 -32.72 -36.80 -6.41
CA GLU A 569 -32.16 -37.88 -5.59
C GLU A 569 -30.95 -37.40 -4.77
N ALA A 570 -30.08 -36.56 -5.33
CA ALA A 570 -28.98 -35.94 -4.60
C ALA A 570 -29.46 -35.03 -3.45
N ALA A 571 -30.53 -34.25 -3.68
CA ALA A 571 -31.16 -33.43 -2.63
C ALA A 571 -31.80 -34.29 -1.53
N CYS A 572 -32.23 -35.50 -1.86
CA CYS A 572 -32.85 -36.46 -0.95
C CYS A 572 -31.84 -37.35 -0.21
N GLY A 573 -30.75 -37.77 -0.87
CA GLY A 573 -29.76 -38.70 -0.32
C GLY A 573 -28.98 -38.12 0.87
N ALA A 574 -28.92 -36.79 0.97
CA ALA A 574 -28.37 -36.10 2.14
C ALA A 574 -29.28 -36.18 3.37
N LEU A 575 -30.55 -36.58 3.23
CA LEU A 575 -31.54 -36.59 4.32
C LEU A 575 -31.44 -37.88 5.13
N LYS A 576 -30.72 -37.81 6.24
CA LYS A 576 -30.53 -38.90 7.19
C LYS A 576 -30.63 -38.40 8.62
N CYS A 577 -31.22 -39.19 9.50
CA CYS A 577 -31.20 -38.97 10.93
C CYS A 577 -30.82 -40.26 11.65
N THR A 578 -29.72 -40.22 12.38
CA THR A 578 -29.30 -41.32 13.25
C THR A 578 -29.11 -40.80 14.67
N VAL A 579 -29.68 -41.52 15.63
CA VAL A 579 -29.53 -41.30 17.06
C VAL A 579 -29.14 -42.62 17.71
N ASP A 580 -27.88 -42.76 18.15
CA ASP A 580 -27.37 -44.06 18.61
C ASP A 580 -27.95 -44.43 19.99
N THR A 581 -28.10 -43.44 20.88
CA THR A 581 -28.63 -43.67 22.22
C THR A 581 -29.49 -42.51 22.71
N ILE A 582 -30.72 -42.83 23.09
CA ILE A 582 -31.71 -41.90 23.66
C ILE A 582 -31.83 -42.18 25.16
N VAL A 583 -31.64 -41.15 25.98
CA VAL A 583 -31.75 -41.21 27.45
C VAL A 583 -32.54 -40.01 27.97
N GLY A 584 -33.86 -40.11 27.96
CA GLY A 584 -34.79 -39.03 28.27
C GLY A 584 -35.67 -38.69 27.08
N GLU A 585 -36.73 -37.92 27.30
CA GLU A 585 -37.73 -37.61 26.27
C GLU A 585 -37.08 -36.91 25.06
N THR A 586 -37.15 -37.58 23.91
CA THR A 586 -36.67 -37.08 22.63
C THR A 586 -37.78 -37.20 21.59
N ARG A 587 -38.04 -36.11 20.87
CA ARG A 587 -39.03 -36.03 19.78
C ARG A 587 -38.32 -35.77 18.48
N ILE A 588 -38.54 -36.64 17.50
CA ILE A 588 -37.98 -36.54 16.16
C ILE A 588 -39.12 -36.34 15.18
N SER A 589 -39.06 -35.28 14.38
CA SER A 589 -40.10 -34.95 13.40
C SER A 589 -39.49 -34.45 12.10
N THR A 590 -40.20 -34.60 10.99
CA THR A 590 -39.84 -33.91 9.74
C THR A 590 -40.53 -32.57 9.69
N LEU A 591 -39.88 -31.55 9.14
CA LEU A 591 -40.44 -30.23 8.86
C LEU A 591 -40.29 -29.92 7.38
N LEU A 592 -41.40 -29.74 6.69
CA LEU A 592 -41.40 -29.37 5.27
C LEU A 592 -41.13 -27.87 5.12
N VAL A 593 -40.03 -27.52 4.47
CA VAL A 593 -39.66 -26.12 4.19
C VAL A 593 -40.31 -25.71 2.87
N ARG A 594 -41.38 -24.91 2.92
CA ARG A 594 -42.11 -24.45 1.72
C ARG A 594 -41.34 -23.35 0.99
N LEU A 595 -41.31 -23.42 -0.35
CA LEU A 595 -40.80 -22.35 -1.22
C LEU A 595 -41.65 -21.07 -1.04
N GLY A 596 -41.21 -20.17 -0.16
CA GLY A 596 -41.91 -18.91 0.17
C GLY A 596 -41.94 -18.57 1.67
N GLU A 597 -41.66 -19.54 2.55
CA GLU A 597 -41.41 -19.26 3.96
C GLU A 597 -39.98 -18.75 4.17
N THR A 598 -39.80 -17.81 5.11
CA THR A 598 -38.47 -17.32 5.49
C THR A 598 -37.64 -18.50 6.02
N PRO A 599 -36.43 -18.75 5.45
CA PRO A 599 -35.56 -19.83 5.92
C PRO A 599 -35.31 -19.72 7.42
N LEU A 600 -35.25 -20.85 8.13
CA LEU A 600 -35.02 -20.87 9.58
C LEU A 600 -33.75 -20.10 9.98
N ALA A 601 -32.71 -20.15 9.15
CA ALA A 601 -31.46 -19.39 9.34
C ALA A 601 -31.64 -17.86 9.37
N SER A 602 -32.72 -17.34 8.78
CA SER A 602 -33.01 -15.91 8.65
C SER A 602 -34.02 -15.37 9.68
N LEU A 603 -34.63 -16.26 10.49
CA LEU A 603 -35.61 -15.87 11.49
C LEU A 603 -34.97 -15.16 12.70
N PRO A 604 -35.68 -14.21 13.33
CA PRO A 604 -35.24 -13.62 14.59
C PRO A 604 -35.28 -14.66 15.73
N LEU A 605 -34.37 -14.52 16.69
CA LEU A 605 -34.11 -15.52 17.75
C LEU A 605 -35.38 -16.00 18.49
N LYS A 606 -36.29 -15.08 18.82
CA LYS A 606 -37.53 -15.41 19.54
C LYS A 606 -38.46 -16.30 18.69
N GLU A 607 -38.58 -15.98 17.41
CA GLU A 607 -39.41 -16.74 16.47
C GLU A 607 -38.75 -18.06 16.11
N LEU A 608 -37.43 -18.10 15.96
CA LEU A 608 -36.68 -19.33 15.71
C LEU A 608 -36.89 -20.34 16.85
N LYS A 609 -36.70 -19.92 18.10
CA LYS A 609 -36.92 -20.78 19.29
C LYS A 609 -38.35 -21.32 19.35
N ALA A 610 -39.34 -20.44 19.10
CA ALA A 610 -40.73 -20.83 19.08
C ALA A 610 -41.01 -21.84 17.94
N ARG A 611 -40.51 -21.57 16.73
CA ARG A 611 -40.73 -22.41 15.54
C ARG A 611 -40.05 -23.77 15.65
N LEU A 612 -38.87 -23.85 16.26
CA LEU A 612 -38.17 -25.12 16.50
C LEU A 612 -38.88 -26.03 17.52
N ARG A 613 -39.64 -25.47 18.46
CA ARG A 613 -40.36 -26.25 19.48
C ARG A 613 -41.86 -26.43 19.18
N ARG A 614 -42.46 -25.60 18.32
CA ARG A 614 -43.90 -25.67 17.98
C ARG A 614 -44.21 -26.83 17.05
N SER A 615 -45.10 -27.74 17.45
CA SER A 615 -45.66 -28.76 16.56
C SER A 615 -46.72 -28.13 15.66
N ASP A 616 -46.39 -27.86 14.42
CA ASP A 616 -47.31 -27.32 13.41
C ASP A 616 -47.82 -28.44 12.49
N GLY A 617 -48.93 -28.22 11.76
CA GLY A 617 -49.45 -29.19 10.79
C GLY A 617 -48.52 -29.51 9.61
N ALA A 618 -47.42 -28.77 9.46
CA ALA A 618 -46.33 -29.06 8.51
C ALA A 618 -45.26 -30.01 9.08
N SER A 619 -45.41 -30.44 10.34
CA SER A 619 -44.52 -31.40 11.00
C SER A 619 -45.15 -32.79 11.09
N LYS A 620 -44.41 -33.81 10.63
CA LYS A 620 -44.79 -35.22 10.77
C LYS A 620 -43.90 -35.86 11.81
N LEU A 621 -44.50 -36.42 12.86
CA LEU A 621 -43.75 -37.11 13.92
C LEU A 621 -43.18 -38.42 13.37
N LEU A 622 -41.88 -38.65 13.56
CA LEU A 622 -41.21 -39.91 13.23
C LEU A 622 -40.98 -40.76 14.47
N PHE A 623 -40.61 -40.13 15.59
CA PHE A 623 -40.34 -40.83 16.85
C PHE A 623 -40.63 -39.93 18.05
N ALA A 624 -41.17 -40.50 19.11
CA ALA A 624 -41.25 -39.90 20.42
C ALA A 624 -41.03 -40.99 21.48
N GLY A 625 -40.02 -40.83 22.32
CA GLY A 625 -39.70 -41.84 23.33
C GLY A 625 -38.57 -41.42 24.26
N ALA A 626 -38.48 -42.09 25.40
CA ALA A 626 -37.50 -41.77 26.45
C ALA A 626 -36.25 -42.67 26.45
N ARG A 627 -36.27 -43.79 25.70
CA ARG A 627 -35.15 -44.76 25.60
C ARG A 627 -35.14 -45.41 24.22
N GLY A 628 -33.94 -45.78 23.74
CA GLY A 628 -33.76 -46.54 22.50
C GLY A 628 -32.71 -45.93 21.58
N SER A 629 -32.70 -46.40 20.33
CA SER A 629 -31.97 -45.81 19.20
C SER A 629 -32.95 -45.51 18.08
N PHE A 630 -32.60 -44.60 17.19
CA PHE A 630 -33.44 -44.23 16.04
C PHE A 630 -32.56 -44.06 14.81
N ALA A 631 -32.94 -44.68 13.70
CA ALA A 631 -32.28 -44.50 12.41
C ALA A 631 -33.35 -44.33 11.33
N TRP A 632 -33.22 -43.28 10.53
CA TRP A 632 -34.13 -42.97 9.45
C TRP A 632 -33.36 -42.36 8.28
N ALA A 633 -33.69 -42.79 7.07
CA ALA A 633 -33.19 -42.23 5.82
C ALA A 633 -34.39 -41.96 4.91
N TYR A 634 -34.33 -40.86 4.16
CA TYR A 634 -35.39 -40.55 3.22
C TYR A 634 -35.32 -41.46 1.99
N SER A 635 -36.34 -42.28 1.77
CA SER A 635 -36.51 -43.02 0.51
C SER A 635 -37.42 -42.23 -0.44
N THR A 636 -37.04 -42.16 -1.71
CA THR A 636 -37.82 -41.54 -2.79
C THR A 636 -38.90 -42.46 -3.36
N THR A 637 -38.99 -43.71 -2.89
CA THR A 637 -40.07 -44.63 -3.28
C THR A 637 -41.38 -44.23 -2.59
N PRO A 638 -42.49 -44.06 -3.32
CA PRO A 638 -43.80 -43.91 -2.71
C PRO A 638 -44.23 -45.28 -2.18
N ASP A 639 -43.83 -45.64 -0.96
CA ASP A 639 -44.48 -46.73 -0.25
C ASP A 639 -45.82 -46.22 0.28
N GLU A 640 -46.88 -46.55 -0.47
CA GLU A 640 -48.19 -46.79 0.11
C GLU A 640 -48.05 -47.92 1.14
N GLY A 641 -47.98 -47.54 2.42
CA GLY A 641 -48.19 -48.46 3.53
C GLY A 641 -46.93 -48.78 4.32
N ASP A 642 -46.64 -47.94 5.30
CA ASP A 642 -46.22 -48.47 6.61
C ASP A 642 -46.56 -47.44 7.69
N ALA A 643 -47.70 -47.67 8.34
CA ALA A 643 -48.02 -47.09 9.63
C ALA A 643 -47.46 -48.04 10.69
N PRO A 644 -46.50 -47.62 11.53
CA PRO A 644 -46.11 -48.45 12.66
C PRO A 644 -47.22 -48.39 13.71
N SER A 645 -47.77 -49.57 14.00
CA SER A 645 -48.57 -49.94 15.17
C SER A 645 -47.87 -49.66 16.49
#